data_AF-A0A5N6E397-F1
#
_entry.id   AF-A0A5N6E397-F1
#
_cell.length_a   1.000
_cell.length_b   1.000
_cell.length_c   1.000
_cell.angle_alpha   90.00
_cell.angle_beta   90.00
_cell.angle_gamma   90.00
#
_symmetry.space_group_name_H-M   'P 1'
#
loop_
_entity.id
_entity.type
_entity.pdbx_description
1 polymer ?
#
loop_
_entity_poly.entity_id
_entity_poly.type
_entity_poly.pdbx_seq_one_letter_code
_entity_poly.pdbx_strand_id
1 'polypeptide(L)'
;MATPSHVTPSDLRRIIKPWQPEPQQTYIFTNANIIDPVTGNITLNTAVKLSEVGDTDLGTIRVDLNGKFICPGLIDCHVHIAAVPGSASLREMKDLSDNVSLLRQPSVCQSMLNRGFTTVRDCGGASLALKESIQEGVIPGPRLFIAGHALSQTGGHGDRRQQHDPNECCAGHVNGIGRIVDGVEQCLKYAREEIRQGSDFIKIMGGGGVASPSDQIHHLQFSDEEIKAIVTVANNAGTYVTSHAYTPQAIQQAIRQGVKGIEHGNLLDEATAKLMKENGVFLTPTLVTYATMDSPEFRGFLPPASAQKNREVLHKGLHALELASKAGVDICFGTDLLGPLHFAQSKEFAIRSSVQTPLEILQSATITPARLLKQDGFLGQIVPGFAADLLLPQIWKNWRRHDSESLSSAFFLSWAMAGVPLGVYNISDNFNIALQVQPNILIFLSLLTWSQCKYYGDKWTLKQIVPVAIVLGAVLGGVEAGLVFALRVAYRRGERWPSTLMAILSAVLLAAGVLRHYVDMFRTRSDAGLSLRFALLDASGDVASILSVIFQPSLSILGLVIYGTEFVIWLGLMVILLYFRAAHRRKRRDSRVDGPFDTGPASLSPRLAGVDLERFRLTSNAEYVDSDQQIPISTTNIGLIEQSYIETAIKLVRETFPNTTFRLREDHYVGDNGVAHVHFRQTVHDLDVDNGDFNVNVGRDGTVFSYGNSFYTGAVPNITHLTKRDFTDPVAALKFALTHLQLPITADDVSAESTKHPHKYILRGTSGAVSDPKALLVYLMKSDGTLCLAWRVETDVDDNWLLTYVDAKTAEEIYGVVDYVSEATVQVYGWGINDPGQVDSRVVLTDPWDLKESPLTWFSDGQKNWTTTRGNNGIAQENINNLPTYLNNFRPDSPTQNFSYEYPAGGSPRDYINASITQLFYTANAYHDLLYTLGFTEKAGNFQWNNRGLGGKEKDYVILNAQDGAGRNNADFTTPPDGSPARMRMYLFTHTTPPRDGVFESGIVIHEYTHGLSMRLTGGPDNSRCLSAFESASMGEGWGDFMATAIRLKPNDTRTTDYGMGMWVYNNEKGIRQYLYSTSMETNPLNYTSLNRMWEAHAGGTVWASMLYEVLWNLIDKHGKDDGPRPTFDERGVPKDGKYLAMKIVIDAMAL
;
A
#
# COMPACT_ATOMS: atom_id res chain seq x y z
N MET A 1 20.75 -53.93 -15.66
CA MET A 1 19.35 -53.47 -15.81
C MET A 1 18.73 -53.43 -14.43
N ALA A 2 18.83 -52.29 -13.74
CA ALA A 2 18.15 -52.10 -12.45
C ALA A 2 16.84 -51.39 -12.75
N THR A 3 15.74 -52.02 -12.35
CA THR A 3 14.37 -51.51 -12.50
C THR A 3 14.22 -50.12 -11.87
N PRO A 4 13.56 -49.17 -12.54
CA PRO A 4 13.38 -47.82 -12.01
C PRO A 4 12.56 -47.87 -10.72
N SER A 5 13.03 -47.17 -9.70
CA SER A 5 12.34 -47.02 -8.43
C SER A 5 10.93 -46.50 -8.68
N HIS A 6 9.94 -47.25 -8.19
CA HIS A 6 8.54 -46.88 -8.31
C HIS A 6 8.32 -45.49 -7.70
N VAL A 7 7.98 -44.52 -8.54
CA VAL A 7 7.48 -43.21 -8.08
C VAL A 7 6.30 -43.50 -7.16
N THR A 8 6.41 -43.11 -5.89
CA THR A 8 5.31 -43.30 -4.96
C THR A 8 4.13 -42.42 -5.39
N PRO A 9 2.87 -42.81 -5.14
CA PRO A 9 1.72 -41.99 -5.49
C PRO A 9 1.80 -40.54 -4.93
N SER A 10 2.44 -40.35 -3.77
CA SER A 10 2.70 -39.03 -3.17
C SER A 10 3.68 -38.18 -3.97
N ASP A 11 4.72 -38.78 -4.56
CA ASP A 11 5.69 -38.06 -5.39
C ASP A 11 5.07 -37.65 -6.73
N LEU A 12 4.25 -38.53 -7.32
CA LEU A 12 3.48 -38.25 -8.54
C LEU A 12 2.49 -37.10 -8.33
N ARG A 13 1.80 -37.06 -7.17
CA ARG A 13 0.87 -35.98 -6.83
C ARG A 13 1.56 -34.61 -6.80
N ARG A 14 2.73 -34.51 -6.17
CA ARG A 14 3.52 -33.26 -6.09
C ARG A 14 4.09 -32.81 -7.44
N ILE A 15 4.34 -33.73 -8.36
CA ILE A 15 4.77 -33.39 -9.73
C ILE A 15 3.60 -32.89 -10.58
N ILE A 16 2.43 -33.53 -10.49
CA ILE A 16 1.26 -33.19 -11.32
C ILE A 16 0.59 -31.90 -10.86
N LYS A 17 0.48 -31.68 -9.54
CA LYS A 17 -0.11 -30.46 -8.95
C LYS A 17 0.79 -29.93 -7.85
N PRO A 18 1.91 -29.25 -8.19
CA PRO A 18 2.89 -28.78 -7.20
C PRO A 18 2.35 -27.71 -6.25
N TRP A 19 1.23 -27.07 -6.60
CA TRP A 19 0.52 -26.09 -5.77
C TRP A 19 -0.43 -26.72 -4.76
N GLN A 20 -0.67 -28.04 -4.79
CA GLN A 20 -1.55 -28.65 -3.81
C GLN A 20 -0.93 -28.57 -2.41
N PRO A 21 -1.69 -28.09 -1.41
CA PRO A 21 -1.21 -28.01 -0.04
C PRO A 21 -0.87 -29.41 0.49
N GLU A 22 0.12 -29.45 1.37
CA GLU A 22 0.50 -30.67 2.09
C GLU A 22 -0.70 -31.27 2.83
N PRO A 23 -0.73 -32.60 3.04
CA PRO A 23 -1.79 -33.25 3.80
C PRO A 23 -2.03 -32.54 5.14
N GLN A 24 -3.31 -32.33 5.48
CA GLN A 24 -3.66 -31.62 6.70
C GLN A 24 -3.13 -32.38 7.92
N GLN A 25 -2.41 -31.67 8.79
CA GLN A 25 -2.00 -32.20 10.07
C GLN A 25 -3.23 -32.39 10.98
N THR A 26 -3.20 -33.43 11.80
CA THR A 26 -4.23 -33.63 12.83
C THR A 26 -4.02 -32.61 13.95
N TYR A 27 -5.03 -31.78 14.23
CA TYR A 27 -5.01 -30.81 15.31
C TYR A 27 -5.97 -31.20 16.43
N ILE A 28 -5.63 -30.89 17.68
CA ILE A 28 -6.57 -30.88 18.80
C ILE A 28 -6.55 -29.51 19.46
N PHE A 29 -7.66 -28.79 19.34
CA PHE A 29 -7.91 -27.57 20.11
C PHE A 29 -8.41 -27.94 21.49
N THR A 30 -7.68 -27.61 22.56
CA THR A 30 -8.11 -27.84 23.96
C THR A 30 -8.60 -26.55 24.60
N ASN A 31 -9.41 -26.66 25.66
CA ASN A 31 -10.02 -25.51 26.37
C ASN A 31 -10.76 -24.54 25.43
N ALA A 32 -11.52 -25.07 24.47
CA ALA A 32 -12.33 -24.30 23.54
C ALA A 32 -13.74 -24.04 24.09
N ASN A 33 -14.28 -22.84 23.86
CA ASN A 33 -15.68 -22.51 24.11
C ASN A 33 -16.45 -22.57 22.79
N ILE A 34 -17.09 -23.71 22.52
CA ILE A 34 -17.77 -23.98 21.25
C ILE A 34 -19.12 -23.27 21.23
N ILE A 35 -19.35 -22.42 20.25
CA ILE A 35 -20.64 -21.80 19.99
C ILE A 35 -21.43 -22.73 19.06
N ASP A 36 -22.54 -23.25 19.54
CA ASP A 36 -23.49 -24.00 18.72
C ASP A 36 -24.47 -23.01 18.04
N PRO A 37 -24.41 -22.83 16.71
CA PRO A 37 -25.30 -21.93 16.01
C PRO A 37 -26.76 -22.43 15.98
N VAL A 38 -27.02 -23.73 16.20
CA VAL A 38 -28.39 -24.27 16.17
C VAL A 38 -29.15 -23.82 17.41
N THR A 39 -28.56 -24.03 18.58
CA THR A 39 -29.24 -23.75 19.86
C THR A 39 -28.86 -22.40 20.47
N GLY A 40 -27.73 -21.80 20.06
CA GLY A 40 -27.13 -20.64 20.71
C GLY A 40 -26.40 -20.97 22.02
N ASN A 41 -26.33 -22.25 22.40
CA ASN A 41 -25.62 -22.68 23.59
C ASN A 41 -24.10 -22.62 23.38
N ILE A 42 -23.39 -22.44 24.48
CA ILE A 42 -21.93 -22.45 24.51
C ILE A 42 -21.47 -23.64 25.34
N THR A 43 -20.74 -24.55 24.72
CA THR A 43 -20.08 -25.66 25.42
C THR A 43 -18.69 -25.19 25.85
N LEU A 44 -18.48 -25.04 27.15
CA LEU A 44 -17.26 -24.46 27.72
C LEU A 44 -16.15 -25.50 27.91
N ASN A 45 -14.90 -25.07 27.70
CA ASN A 45 -13.67 -25.82 28.00
C ASN A 45 -13.62 -27.23 27.38
N THR A 46 -14.13 -27.40 26.17
CA THR A 46 -14.14 -28.67 25.43
C THR A 46 -12.93 -28.79 24.51
N ALA A 47 -12.58 -30.03 24.13
CA ALA A 47 -11.61 -30.30 23.09
C ALA A 47 -12.28 -30.53 21.73
N VAL A 48 -11.71 -29.97 20.66
CA VAL A 48 -12.11 -30.20 19.26
C VAL A 48 -10.94 -30.84 18.53
N LYS A 49 -11.13 -32.05 18.00
CA LYS A 49 -10.13 -32.73 17.16
C LYS A 49 -10.47 -32.49 15.68
N LEU A 50 -9.50 -31.99 14.93
CA LEU A 50 -9.52 -31.89 13.48
C LEU A 50 -8.68 -33.02 12.92
N SER A 51 -9.30 -33.96 12.22
CA SER A 51 -8.62 -35.10 11.61
C SER A 51 -9.36 -35.58 10.38
N GLU A 52 -8.64 -36.22 9.47
CA GLU A 52 -9.25 -37.01 8.41
C GLU A 52 -9.95 -38.26 9.01
N VAL A 53 -10.93 -38.80 8.25
CA VAL A 53 -11.69 -39.97 8.69
C VAL A 53 -10.80 -41.22 8.66
N GLY A 54 -10.60 -41.85 9.81
CA GLY A 54 -9.91 -43.16 9.93
C GLY A 54 -8.47 -43.11 10.44
N ASP A 55 -7.96 -41.95 10.86
CA ASP A 55 -6.56 -41.80 11.26
C ASP A 55 -6.26 -42.14 12.73
N THR A 56 -5.08 -42.73 12.98
CA THR A 56 -4.54 -43.09 14.31
C THR A 56 -3.62 -41.98 14.84
N ASP A 57 -3.65 -41.67 16.15
CA ASP A 57 -3.09 -40.47 16.83
C ASP A 57 -1.59 -40.09 16.62
N LEU A 58 -0.86 -40.72 15.69
CA LEU A 58 0.54 -40.41 15.38
C LEU A 58 0.68 -39.03 14.72
N GLY A 59 1.39 -38.09 15.35
CA GLY A 59 1.69 -36.76 14.79
C GLY A 59 0.68 -35.64 15.12
N THR A 60 -0.18 -35.83 16.11
CA THR A 60 -1.21 -34.84 16.50
C THR A 60 -0.63 -33.57 17.14
N ILE A 61 -0.98 -32.39 16.62
CA ILE A 61 -0.62 -31.09 17.20
C ILE A 61 -1.71 -30.63 18.17
N ARG A 62 -1.35 -30.46 19.44
CA ARG A 62 -2.25 -29.89 20.46
C ARG A 62 -2.07 -28.39 20.56
N VAL A 63 -3.19 -27.66 20.53
CA VAL A 63 -3.22 -26.21 20.64
C VAL A 63 -4.22 -25.82 21.73
N ASP A 64 -3.73 -25.20 22.80
CA ASP A 64 -4.58 -24.70 23.88
C ASP A 64 -5.20 -23.35 23.52
N LEU A 65 -6.53 -23.31 23.44
CA LEU A 65 -7.29 -22.11 23.13
C LEU A 65 -7.54 -21.21 24.35
N ASN A 66 -7.16 -21.61 25.57
CA ASN A 66 -7.25 -20.80 26.78
C ASN A 66 -8.65 -20.20 27.03
N GLY A 67 -9.71 -20.97 26.80
CA GLY A 67 -11.09 -20.52 26.96
C GLY A 67 -11.56 -19.55 25.86
N LYS A 68 -10.91 -19.53 24.69
CA LYS A 68 -11.39 -18.74 23.54
C LYS A 68 -12.61 -19.38 22.91
N PHE A 69 -13.44 -18.55 22.31
CA PHE A 69 -14.61 -18.98 21.56
C PHE A 69 -14.22 -19.49 20.18
N ILE A 70 -14.94 -20.51 19.73
CA ILE A 70 -14.86 -21.04 18.38
C ILE A 70 -16.28 -21.19 17.82
N CYS A 71 -16.49 -20.77 16.58
CA CYS A 71 -17.73 -20.98 15.86
C CYS A 71 -17.42 -21.50 14.44
N PRO A 72 -18.42 -22.04 13.71
CA PRO A 72 -18.23 -22.39 12.32
C PRO A 72 -17.79 -21.17 11.50
N GLY A 73 -17.10 -21.42 10.39
CA GLY A 73 -16.78 -20.42 9.39
C GLY A 73 -18.05 -19.78 8.82
N LEU A 74 -17.97 -18.49 8.50
CA LEU A 74 -19.12 -17.72 8.05
C LEU A 74 -19.40 -17.99 6.56
N ILE A 75 -20.68 -17.93 6.20
CA ILE A 75 -21.18 -18.12 4.85
C ILE A 75 -21.90 -16.85 4.37
N ASP A 76 -21.41 -16.26 3.28
CA ASP A 76 -22.07 -15.14 2.59
C ASP A 76 -22.80 -15.67 1.35
N CYS A 77 -24.14 -15.60 1.34
CA CYS A 77 -24.96 -16.13 0.26
C CYS A 77 -25.11 -15.17 -0.94
N HIS A 78 -24.58 -13.96 -0.90
CA HIS A 78 -24.69 -13.07 -2.06
C HIS A 78 -23.47 -12.19 -2.19
N VAL A 79 -22.55 -12.60 -3.05
CA VAL A 79 -21.38 -11.81 -3.44
C VAL A 79 -21.29 -11.71 -4.96
N HIS A 80 -20.55 -10.70 -5.43
CA HIS A 80 -20.08 -10.60 -6.81
C HIS A 80 -18.57 -10.45 -6.81
N ILE A 81 -17.86 -11.57 -6.96
CA ILE A 81 -16.40 -11.63 -6.96
C ILE A 81 -15.84 -10.89 -8.18
N ALA A 82 -16.52 -10.99 -9.33
CA ALA A 82 -16.14 -10.28 -10.56
C ALA A 82 -16.34 -8.75 -10.49
N ALA A 83 -17.07 -8.24 -9.49
CA ALA A 83 -17.20 -6.81 -9.22
C ALA A 83 -15.99 -6.32 -8.39
N VAL A 84 -14.81 -6.35 -8.99
CA VAL A 84 -13.51 -6.12 -8.31
C VAL A 84 -13.25 -4.64 -7.98
N PRO A 85 -12.49 -4.33 -6.91
CA PRO A 85 -12.01 -2.98 -6.64
C PRO A 85 -11.10 -2.40 -7.74
N GLY A 86 -10.91 -1.08 -7.70
CA GLY A 86 -10.03 -0.34 -8.63
C GLY A 86 -10.74 0.56 -9.64
N SER A 87 -12.02 0.84 -9.40
CA SER A 87 -12.85 1.82 -10.12
C SER A 87 -13.57 2.70 -9.09
N ALA A 88 -13.70 3.99 -9.37
CA ALA A 88 -14.33 4.95 -8.45
C ALA A 88 -15.86 5.02 -8.62
N SER A 89 -16.39 4.53 -9.76
CA SER A 89 -17.82 4.53 -10.07
C SER A 89 -18.32 3.17 -10.58
N LEU A 90 -19.63 2.94 -10.47
CA LEU A 90 -20.30 1.76 -11.03
C LEU A 90 -20.11 1.66 -12.55
N ARG A 91 -20.07 2.81 -13.25
CA ARG A 91 -19.87 2.84 -14.71
C ARG A 91 -18.49 2.31 -15.09
N GLU A 92 -17.43 2.88 -14.49
CA GLU A 92 -16.06 2.41 -14.73
C GLU A 92 -15.90 0.92 -14.44
N MET A 93 -16.55 0.41 -13.38
CA MET A 93 -16.53 -1.01 -13.06
C MET A 93 -17.18 -1.87 -14.14
N LYS A 94 -18.31 -1.43 -14.71
CA LYS A 94 -18.99 -2.15 -15.80
C LYS A 94 -18.19 -2.16 -17.09
N ASP A 95 -17.39 -1.11 -17.31
CA ASP A 95 -16.54 -0.95 -18.48
C ASP A 95 -15.18 -1.68 -18.34
N LEU A 96 -14.91 -2.31 -17.18
CA LEU A 96 -13.71 -3.12 -16.98
C LEU A 96 -13.69 -4.34 -17.90
N SER A 97 -12.52 -4.60 -18.50
CA SER A 97 -12.26 -5.84 -19.23
C SER A 97 -12.41 -7.06 -18.31
N ASP A 98 -13.06 -8.11 -18.80
CA ASP A 98 -13.23 -9.38 -18.09
C ASP A 98 -11.89 -9.99 -17.65
N ASN A 99 -10.82 -9.83 -18.44
CA ASN A 99 -9.48 -10.32 -18.09
C ASN A 99 -8.89 -9.56 -16.89
N VAL A 100 -9.12 -8.24 -16.82
CA VAL A 100 -8.69 -7.41 -15.69
C VAL A 100 -9.49 -7.76 -14.44
N SER A 101 -10.80 -7.97 -14.59
CA SER A 101 -11.64 -8.48 -13.50
C SER A 101 -11.09 -9.81 -12.99
N LEU A 102 -10.93 -10.80 -13.86
CA LEU A 102 -10.49 -12.15 -13.52
C LEU A 102 -9.17 -12.16 -12.71
N LEU A 103 -8.18 -11.37 -13.13
CA LEU A 103 -6.88 -11.30 -12.43
C LEU A 103 -6.95 -10.56 -11.08
N ARG A 104 -8.01 -9.78 -10.81
CA ARG A 104 -8.22 -9.08 -9.53
C ARG A 104 -9.13 -9.84 -8.56
N GLN A 105 -9.93 -10.79 -9.06
CA GLN A 105 -10.81 -11.64 -8.24
C GLN A 105 -10.07 -12.35 -7.07
N PRO A 106 -8.82 -12.86 -7.22
CA PRO A 106 -8.07 -13.46 -6.12
C PRO A 106 -7.92 -12.55 -4.88
N SER A 107 -7.74 -11.24 -5.10
CA SER A 107 -7.64 -10.26 -4.02
C SER A 107 -8.96 -10.12 -3.25
N VAL A 108 -10.10 -10.15 -3.95
CA VAL A 108 -11.43 -10.13 -3.34
C VAL A 108 -11.65 -11.39 -2.51
N CYS A 109 -11.34 -12.57 -3.05
CA CYS A 109 -11.44 -13.85 -2.36
C CYS A 109 -10.62 -13.89 -1.08
N GLN A 110 -9.33 -13.54 -1.14
CA GLN A 110 -8.46 -13.48 0.04
C GLN A 110 -9.00 -12.50 1.10
N SER A 111 -9.51 -11.34 0.65
CA SER A 111 -10.08 -10.32 1.55
C SER A 111 -11.31 -10.83 2.30
N MET A 112 -12.19 -11.60 1.64
CA MET A 112 -13.35 -12.24 2.26
C MET A 112 -12.93 -13.30 3.27
N LEU A 113 -11.97 -14.17 2.92
CA LEU A 113 -11.44 -15.19 3.81
C LEU A 113 -10.86 -14.58 5.08
N ASN A 114 -10.10 -13.49 4.96
CA ASN A 114 -9.52 -12.76 6.09
C ASN A 114 -10.56 -12.16 7.04
N ARG A 115 -11.80 -11.94 6.56
CA ARG A 115 -12.93 -11.48 7.40
C ARG A 115 -13.69 -12.62 8.06
N GLY A 116 -13.28 -13.87 7.84
CA GLY A 116 -13.88 -15.05 8.47
C GLY A 116 -14.94 -15.75 7.63
N PHE A 117 -15.18 -15.29 6.40
CA PHE A 117 -16.05 -15.99 5.45
C PHE A 117 -15.26 -17.11 4.80
N THR A 118 -15.51 -18.36 5.20
CA THR A 118 -14.81 -19.53 4.67
C THR A 118 -15.54 -20.14 3.48
N THR A 119 -16.81 -19.78 3.27
CA THR A 119 -17.61 -20.16 2.11
C THR A 119 -18.40 -18.96 1.62
N VAL A 120 -18.49 -18.77 0.30
CA VAL A 120 -19.34 -17.72 -0.30
C VAL A 120 -20.09 -18.26 -1.51
N ARG A 121 -21.28 -17.71 -1.74
CA ARG A 121 -22.09 -17.98 -2.93
C ARG A 121 -22.05 -16.77 -3.86
N ASP A 122 -21.35 -16.93 -4.98
CA ASP A 122 -21.25 -15.91 -6.02
C ASP A 122 -22.49 -15.93 -6.90
N CYS A 123 -23.22 -14.81 -6.93
CA CYS A 123 -24.48 -14.67 -7.65
C CYS A 123 -24.30 -14.14 -9.08
N GLY A 124 -23.10 -14.25 -9.65
CA GLY A 124 -22.83 -13.89 -11.04
C GLY A 124 -21.42 -13.31 -11.21
N GLY A 125 -20.62 -13.95 -12.06
CA GLY A 125 -19.31 -13.50 -12.52
C GLY A 125 -18.16 -14.45 -12.20
N ALA A 126 -18.18 -15.17 -11.08
CA ALA A 126 -17.12 -16.13 -10.78
C ALA A 126 -17.23 -17.37 -11.68
N SER A 127 -16.12 -17.77 -12.31
CA SER A 127 -16.06 -18.93 -13.20
C SER A 127 -15.59 -20.20 -12.47
N LEU A 128 -15.80 -21.36 -13.11
CA LEU A 128 -15.29 -22.65 -12.62
C LEU A 128 -13.78 -22.64 -12.40
N ALA A 129 -13.03 -21.94 -13.27
CA ALA A 129 -11.58 -21.84 -13.16
C ALA A 129 -11.14 -21.21 -11.82
N LEU A 130 -11.85 -20.19 -11.33
CA LEU A 130 -11.54 -19.60 -10.03
C LEU A 130 -11.88 -20.54 -8.89
N LYS A 131 -13.03 -21.23 -8.97
CA LYS A 131 -13.46 -22.21 -7.97
C LYS A 131 -12.46 -23.36 -7.85
N GLU A 132 -12.04 -23.93 -8.96
CA GLU A 132 -11.04 -25.01 -9.01
C GLU A 132 -9.68 -24.52 -8.48
N SER A 133 -9.26 -23.31 -8.85
CA SER A 133 -8.01 -22.73 -8.36
C SER A 133 -7.97 -22.58 -6.84
N ILE A 134 -9.10 -22.19 -6.22
CA ILE A 134 -9.20 -22.11 -4.76
C ILE A 134 -9.25 -23.51 -4.14
N GLN A 135 -10.02 -24.43 -4.72
CA GLN A 135 -10.13 -25.81 -4.23
C GLN A 135 -8.80 -26.57 -4.28
N GLU A 136 -7.96 -26.24 -5.26
CA GLU A 136 -6.62 -26.83 -5.42
C GLU A 136 -5.53 -26.14 -4.61
N GLY A 137 -5.84 -25.01 -3.96
CA GLY A 137 -4.88 -24.24 -3.17
C GLY A 137 -3.96 -23.32 -3.98
N VAL A 138 -4.22 -23.13 -5.28
CA VAL A 138 -3.49 -22.17 -6.13
C VAL A 138 -3.72 -20.74 -5.63
N ILE A 139 -4.97 -20.43 -5.29
CA ILE A 139 -5.38 -19.12 -4.79
C ILE A 139 -6.01 -19.29 -3.41
N PRO A 140 -5.53 -18.60 -2.37
CA PRO A 140 -6.21 -18.58 -1.08
C PRO A 140 -7.55 -17.82 -1.17
N GLY A 141 -8.63 -18.44 -0.68
CA GLY A 141 -9.97 -17.85 -0.71
C GLY A 141 -11.02 -18.73 -0.05
N PRO A 142 -12.26 -18.22 0.10
CA PRO A 142 -13.39 -19.03 0.56
C PRO A 142 -13.74 -20.12 -0.46
N ARG A 143 -14.31 -21.23 0.02
CA ARG A 143 -15.00 -22.20 -0.84
C ARG A 143 -16.09 -21.50 -1.63
N LEU A 144 -16.10 -21.68 -2.96
CA LEU A 144 -17.03 -20.99 -3.84
C LEU A 144 -18.19 -21.90 -4.25
N PHE A 145 -19.41 -21.37 -4.13
CA PHE A 145 -20.60 -21.84 -4.84
C PHE A 145 -20.94 -20.81 -5.92
N ILE A 146 -20.88 -21.18 -7.19
CA ILE A 146 -20.96 -20.21 -8.30
C ILE A 146 -22.26 -20.37 -9.09
N ALA A 147 -22.85 -19.25 -9.50
CA ALA A 147 -23.94 -19.23 -10.47
C ALA A 147 -23.45 -19.22 -11.94
N GLY A 148 -22.13 -19.12 -12.15
CA GLY A 148 -21.58 -18.72 -13.44
C GLY A 148 -22.04 -17.30 -13.76
N HIS A 149 -22.92 -17.15 -14.75
CA HIS A 149 -23.52 -15.86 -15.10
C HIS A 149 -24.99 -15.79 -14.70
N ALA A 150 -25.42 -14.64 -14.19
CA ALA A 150 -26.82 -14.39 -13.90
C ALA A 150 -27.63 -14.23 -15.20
N LEU A 151 -28.66 -15.05 -15.40
CA LEU A 151 -29.51 -14.98 -16.59
C LEU A 151 -30.45 -13.77 -16.48
N SER A 152 -30.48 -12.96 -17.53
CA SER A 152 -31.31 -11.74 -17.62
C SER A 152 -31.99 -11.69 -18.99
N GLN A 153 -33.22 -11.20 -19.05
CA GLN A 153 -33.84 -10.85 -20.32
C GLN A 153 -33.18 -9.61 -20.95
N THR A 154 -33.42 -9.38 -22.23
CA THR A 154 -33.08 -8.13 -22.91
C THR A 154 -33.74 -6.94 -22.22
N GLY A 155 -32.95 -5.88 -21.99
CA GLY A 155 -33.35 -4.68 -21.23
C GLY A 155 -33.53 -4.91 -19.72
N GLY A 156 -33.25 -6.11 -19.23
CA GLY A 156 -33.37 -6.50 -17.83
C GLY A 156 -32.20 -6.07 -16.94
N HIS A 157 -32.20 -6.49 -15.68
CA HIS A 157 -31.25 -6.01 -14.68
C HIS A 157 -29.79 -6.41 -14.99
N GLY A 158 -29.61 -7.57 -15.61
CA GLY A 158 -28.31 -8.04 -16.07
C GLY A 158 -27.90 -7.49 -17.44
N ASP A 159 -28.75 -6.73 -18.13
CA ASP A 159 -28.41 -6.09 -19.40
C ASP A 159 -27.67 -4.77 -19.13
N ARG A 160 -26.37 -4.75 -19.47
CA ARG A 160 -25.49 -3.60 -19.24
C ARG A 160 -25.49 -2.60 -20.39
N ARG A 161 -26.14 -2.91 -21.51
CA ARG A 161 -26.17 -2.05 -22.70
C ARG A 161 -26.89 -0.73 -22.39
N GLN A 162 -26.42 0.35 -23.00
CA GLN A 162 -27.07 1.66 -22.87
C GLN A 162 -28.24 1.76 -23.85
N GLN A 163 -29.18 2.67 -23.59
CA GLN A 163 -30.40 2.83 -24.42
C GLN A 163 -30.13 3.09 -25.91
N HIS A 164 -28.94 3.60 -26.25
CA HIS A 164 -28.53 3.91 -27.62
C HIS A 164 -27.50 2.93 -28.18
N ASP A 165 -27.23 1.82 -27.49
CA ASP A 165 -26.34 0.78 -27.97
C ASP A 165 -27.15 -0.24 -28.81
N PRO A 166 -27.06 -0.21 -30.16
CA PRO A 166 -27.82 -1.12 -31.00
C PRO A 166 -27.17 -2.51 -31.08
N ASN A 167 -26.04 -2.73 -30.41
CA ASN A 167 -25.30 -3.97 -30.54
C ASN A 167 -26.06 -5.10 -29.85
N GLU A 168 -26.58 -5.98 -30.70
CA GLU A 168 -27.07 -7.29 -30.32
C GLU A 168 -25.96 -8.28 -30.67
N CYS A 169 -25.27 -8.79 -29.66
CA CYS A 169 -24.34 -9.90 -29.87
C CYS A 169 -25.10 -11.21 -29.65
N CYS A 170 -24.80 -12.19 -30.50
CA CYS A 170 -25.37 -13.55 -30.62
C CYS A 170 -26.13 -14.08 -29.38
N ALA A 171 -27.27 -14.75 -29.61
CA ALA A 171 -28.11 -15.40 -28.60
C ALA A 171 -27.30 -15.91 -27.40
N GLY A 172 -27.51 -15.37 -26.18
CA GLY A 172 -26.74 -15.74 -24.98
C GLY A 172 -25.48 -14.91 -24.69
N HIS A 173 -25.41 -13.65 -25.10
CA HIS A 173 -24.25 -12.78 -24.86
C HIS A 173 -23.94 -12.61 -23.36
N VAL A 174 -22.65 -12.77 -23.01
CA VAL A 174 -22.11 -12.57 -21.65
C VAL A 174 -21.56 -11.16 -21.51
N ASN A 175 -21.87 -10.47 -20.41
CA ASN A 175 -21.44 -9.10 -20.15
C ASN A 175 -20.82 -8.92 -18.75
N GLY A 176 -19.90 -9.81 -18.36
CA GLY A 176 -19.28 -9.83 -17.04
C GLY A 176 -20.11 -10.67 -16.05
N ILE A 177 -20.98 -10.06 -15.24
CA ILE A 177 -21.77 -10.81 -14.24
C ILE A 177 -23.01 -11.49 -14.81
N GLY A 178 -23.48 -11.05 -15.99
CA GLY A 178 -24.77 -11.44 -16.56
C GLY A 178 -24.66 -12.11 -17.92
N ARG A 179 -25.72 -12.82 -18.29
CA ARG A 179 -25.93 -13.37 -19.63
C ARG A 179 -27.35 -13.03 -20.11
N ILE A 180 -27.45 -12.44 -21.30
CA ILE A 180 -28.73 -12.01 -21.87
C ILE A 180 -29.36 -13.19 -22.61
N VAL A 181 -30.56 -13.60 -22.19
CA VAL A 181 -31.30 -14.75 -22.74
C VAL A 181 -32.79 -14.43 -22.82
N ASP A 182 -33.41 -14.71 -23.96
CA ASP A 182 -34.83 -14.43 -24.20
C ASP A 182 -35.52 -15.64 -24.86
N GLY A 183 -36.75 -15.90 -24.45
CA GLY A 183 -37.54 -17.03 -24.89
C GLY A 183 -37.21 -18.33 -24.16
N VAL A 184 -38.22 -19.21 -24.08
CA VAL A 184 -38.15 -20.52 -23.41
C VAL A 184 -36.98 -21.36 -23.92
N GLU A 185 -36.73 -21.37 -25.24
CA GLU A 185 -35.66 -22.17 -25.85
C GLU A 185 -34.27 -21.72 -25.40
N GLN A 186 -34.01 -20.40 -25.37
CA GLN A 186 -32.72 -19.88 -24.91
C GLN A 186 -32.56 -20.07 -23.40
N CYS A 187 -33.63 -19.86 -22.63
CA CYS A 187 -33.66 -20.12 -21.20
C CYS A 187 -33.29 -21.58 -20.88
N LEU A 188 -33.86 -22.55 -21.61
CA LEU A 188 -33.48 -23.96 -21.48
C LEU A 188 -32.02 -24.20 -21.88
N LYS A 189 -31.58 -23.66 -23.01
CA LYS A 189 -30.22 -23.85 -23.53
C LYS A 189 -29.18 -23.29 -22.57
N TYR A 190 -29.31 -22.04 -22.16
CA TYR A 190 -28.26 -21.36 -21.40
C TYR A 190 -28.28 -21.72 -19.92
N ALA A 191 -29.42 -22.11 -19.34
CA ALA A 191 -29.41 -22.78 -18.04
C ALA A 191 -28.59 -24.09 -18.10
N ARG A 192 -28.70 -24.87 -19.19
CA ARG A 192 -27.87 -26.09 -19.36
C ARG A 192 -26.40 -25.75 -19.58
N GLU A 193 -26.09 -24.66 -20.29
CA GLU A 193 -24.71 -24.20 -20.47
C GLU A 193 -24.08 -23.76 -19.14
N GLU A 194 -24.77 -23.00 -18.29
CA GLU A 194 -24.24 -22.62 -16.98
C GLU A 194 -23.98 -23.85 -16.10
N ILE A 195 -24.88 -24.85 -16.10
CA ILE A 195 -24.65 -26.13 -15.40
C ILE A 195 -23.44 -26.87 -16.00
N ARG A 196 -23.33 -26.97 -17.33
CA ARG A 196 -22.18 -27.59 -18.01
C ARG A 196 -20.88 -26.87 -17.68
N GLN A 197 -20.92 -25.55 -17.50
CA GLN A 197 -19.80 -24.69 -17.12
C GLN A 197 -19.49 -24.74 -15.61
N GLY A 198 -20.12 -25.62 -14.84
CA GLY A 198 -19.79 -25.88 -13.44
C GLY A 198 -20.55 -25.06 -12.42
N SER A 199 -21.67 -24.44 -12.82
CA SER A 199 -22.53 -23.70 -11.88
C SER A 199 -23.18 -24.63 -10.86
N ASP A 200 -23.10 -24.26 -9.59
CA ASP A 200 -23.69 -25.00 -8.48
C ASP A 200 -25.19 -24.75 -8.34
N PHE A 201 -25.67 -23.61 -8.83
CA PHE A 201 -27.06 -23.16 -8.85
C PHE A 201 -27.26 -22.19 -10.01
N ILE A 202 -28.50 -21.83 -10.34
CA ILE A 202 -28.78 -20.82 -11.37
C ILE A 202 -29.31 -19.54 -10.74
N LYS A 203 -28.75 -18.40 -11.13
CA LYS A 203 -29.25 -17.06 -10.76
C LYS A 203 -30.03 -16.47 -11.94
N ILE A 204 -31.21 -15.90 -11.66
CA ILE A 204 -31.99 -15.13 -12.63
C ILE A 204 -32.27 -13.70 -12.13
N MET A 205 -32.52 -12.80 -13.07
CA MET A 205 -33.06 -11.47 -12.81
C MET A 205 -34.59 -11.50 -13.00
N GLY A 206 -35.36 -11.72 -11.93
CA GLY A 206 -36.83 -11.82 -12.00
C GLY A 206 -37.58 -10.51 -11.80
N GLY A 207 -36.87 -9.43 -11.46
CA GLY A 207 -37.41 -8.07 -11.38
C GLY A 207 -36.33 -7.03 -11.70
N GLY A 208 -36.74 -5.78 -11.86
CA GLY A 208 -35.81 -4.69 -12.13
C GLY A 208 -35.00 -4.25 -10.90
N GLY A 209 -33.80 -3.74 -11.14
CA GLY A 209 -32.83 -3.47 -10.09
C GLY A 209 -32.27 -2.05 -10.04
N VAL A 210 -31.33 -1.84 -9.10
CA VAL A 210 -30.73 -0.52 -8.82
C VAL A 210 -29.59 -0.22 -9.80
N ALA A 211 -28.66 -1.18 -9.95
CA ALA A 211 -27.38 -1.01 -10.62
C ALA A 211 -27.45 -1.18 -12.16
N SER A 212 -28.57 -0.88 -12.79
CA SER A 212 -28.85 -1.09 -14.22
C SER A 212 -29.48 0.14 -14.88
N PRO A 213 -29.26 0.36 -16.19
CA PRO A 213 -29.57 1.64 -16.83
C PRO A 213 -31.05 1.82 -17.24
N SER A 214 -31.71 0.76 -17.70
CA SER A 214 -32.98 0.84 -18.46
C SER A 214 -34.23 0.42 -17.68
N ASP A 215 -34.08 -0.43 -16.67
CA ASP A 215 -35.18 -1.01 -15.90
C ASP A 215 -35.49 -0.24 -14.61
N GLN A 216 -36.74 -0.38 -14.16
CA GLN A 216 -37.25 0.21 -12.93
C GLN A 216 -37.48 -0.87 -11.88
N ILE A 217 -37.42 -0.51 -10.60
CA ILE A 217 -37.56 -1.44 -9.46
C ILE A 217 -38.86 -2.28 -9.52
N HIS A 218 -39.93 -1.72 -10.09
CA HIS A 218 -41.24 -2.38 -10.18
C HIS A 218 -41.45 -3.21 -11.45
N HIS A 219 -40.52 -3.21 -12.40
CA HIS A 219 -40.65 -4.05 -13.60
C HIS A 219 -40.54 -5.54 -13.22
N LEU A 220 -41.46 -6.35 -13.75
CA LEU A 220 -41.29 -7.81 -13.79
C LEU A 220 -40.30 -8.17 -14.90
N GLN A 221 -39.48 -9.19 -14.67
CA GLN A 221 -38.55 -9.71 -15.65
C GLN A 221 -38.71 -11.22 -15.78
N PHE A 222 -38.61 -11.69 -17.02
CA PHE A 222 -39.04 -12.99 -17.53
C PHE A 222 -40.56 -13.26 -17.44
N SER A 223 -41.05 -14.00 -18.42
CA SER A 223 -42.37 -14.64 -18.39
C SER A 223 -42.39 -15.83 -17.43
N ASP A 224 -43.60 -16.26 -17.06
CA ASP A 224 -43.79 -17.44 -16.23
C ASP A 224 -43.19 -18.69 -16.88
N GLU A 225 -43.34 -18.82 -18.20
CA GLU A 225 -42.82 -19.93 -18.99
C GLU A 225 -41.29 -19.96 -19.03
N GLU A 226 -40.63 -18.80 -19.13
CA GLU A 226 -39.18 -18.69 -19.11
C GLU A 226 -38.60 -19.06 -17.75
N ILE A 227 -39.15 -18.51 -16.66
CA ILE A 227 -38.73 -18.87 -15.28
C ILE A 227 -38.95 -20.37 -15.08
N LYS A 228 -40.10 -20.90 -15.51
CA LYS A 228 -40.40 -22.33 -15.39
C LYS A 228 -39.41 -23.21 -16.17
N ALA A 229 -38.98 -22.79 -17.36
CA ALA A 229 -37.97 -23.48 -18.14
C ALA A 229 -36.63 -23.55 -17.39
N ILE A 230 -36.16 -22.42 -16.84
CA ILE A 230 -34.90 -22.36 -16.08
C ILE A 230 -34.99 -23.25 -14.84
N VAL A 231 -36.09 -23.16 -14.08
CA VAL A 231 -36.34 -24.01 -12.90
C VAL A 231 -36.37 -25.49 -13.27
N THR A 232 -36.95 -25.84 -14.42
CA THR A 232 -36.98 -27.22 -14.91
C THR A 232 -35.57 -27.76 -15.16
N VAL A 233 -34.68 -26.96 -15.78
CA VAL A 233 -33.28 -27.36 -15.99
C VAL A 233 -32.54 -27.54 -14.66
N ALA A 234 -32.67 -26.58 -13.74
CA ALA A 234 -32.01 -26.64 -12.44
C ALA A 234 -32.46 -27.88 -11.64
N ASN A 235 -33.76 -28.19 -11.63
CA ASN A 235 -34.30 -29.37 -10.96
C ASN A 235 -33.81 -30.68 -11.61
N ASN A 236 -33.76 -30.75 -12.94
CA ASN A 236 -33.24 -31.92 -13.66
C ASN A 236 -31.75 -32.15 -13.38
N ALA A 237 -31.00 -31.09 -13.12
CA ALA A 237 -29.60 -31.16 -12.71
C ALA A 237 -29.42 -31.40 -11.18
N GLY A 238 -30.52 -31.53 -10.42
CA GLY A 238 -30.47 -31.74 -8.98
C GLY A 238 -30.14 -30.49 -8.16
N THR A 239 -30.13 -29.30 -8.76
CA THR A 239 -29.88 -28.03 -8.08
C THR A 239 -31.14 -27.16 -7.99
N TYR A 240 -31.01 -25.84 -7.84
CA TYR A 240 -32.08 -24.88 -7.60
C TYR A 240 -31.82 -23.54 -8.30
N VAL A 241 -32.84 -22.69 -8.33
CA VAL A 241 -32.78 -21.33 -8.89
C VAL A 241 -32.95 -20.31 -7.78
N THR A 242 -32.21 -19.21 -7.84
CA THR A 242 -32.53 -17.98 -7.10
C THR A 242 -32.81 -16.79 -8.01
N SER A 243 -33.61 -15.85 -7.51
CA SER A 243 -34.10 -14.72 -8.30
C SER A 243 -33.83 -13.40 -7.59
N HIS A 244 -33.25 -12.45 -8.33
CA HIS A 244 -33.25 -11.04 -7.94
C HIS A 244 -34.67 -10.50 -8.04
N ALA A 245 -35.26 -10.10 -6.91
CA ALA A 245 -36.61 -9.53 -6.88
C ALA A 245 -36.80 -8.60 -5.67
N TYR A 246 -37.31 -7.39 -5.92
CA TYR A 246 -37.64 -6.44 -4.85
C TYR A 246 -39.11 -6.49 -4.43
N THR A 247 -40.03 -6.49 -5.39
CA THR A 247 -41.46 -6.28 -5.14
C THR A 247 -42.21 -7.56 -4.77
N PRO A 248 -43.33 -7.45 -4.02
CA PRO A 248 -44.20 -8.59 -3.74
C PRO A 248 -44.62 -9.35 -5.00
N GLN A 249 -44.98 -8.63 -6.07
CA GLN A 249 -45.43 -9.22 -7.32
C GLN A 249 -44.33 -10.08 -7.98
N ALA A 250 -43.10 -9.57 -8.07
CA ALA A 250 -41.97 -10.30 -8.65
C ALA A 250 -41.60 -11.52 -7.79
N ILE A 251 -41.61 -11.37 -6.46
CA ILE A 251 -41.33 -12.46 -5.52
C ILE A 251 -42.38 -13.57 -5.67
N GLN A 252 -43.67 -13.22 -5.65
CA GLN A 252 -44.75 -14.19 -5.81
C GLN A 252 -44.70 -14.90 -7.17
N GLN A 253 -44.33 -14.20 -8.24
CA GLN A 253 -44.13 -14.81 -9.56
C GLN A 253 -43.02 -15.87 -9.53
N ALA A 254 -41.86 -15.52 -8.98
CA ALA A 254 -40.74 -16.45 -8.83
C ALA A 254 -41.13 -17.69 -8.00
N ILE A 255 -41.85 -17.50 -6.88
CA ILE A 255 -42.32 -18.59 -6.02
C ILE A 255 -43.25 -19.54 -6.79
N ARG A 256 -44.24 -19.02 -7.53
CA ARG A 256 -45.19 -19.83 -8.31
C ARG A 256 -44.49 -20.74 -9.32
N GLN A 257 -43.38 -20.28 -9.90
CA GLN A 257 -42.63 -21.05 -10.89
C GLN A 257 -41.59 -22.02 -10.28
N GLY A 258 -41.36 -21.95 -8.97
CA GLY A 258 -40.56 -22.91 -8.21
C GLY A 258 -39.14 -22.45 -7.86
N VAL A 259 -38.88 -21.14 -7.91
CA VAL A 259 -37.62 -20.55 -7.40
C VAL A 259 -37.49 -20.81 -5.90
N LYS A 260 -36.28 -21.11 -5.42
CA LYS A 260 -36.01 -21.50 -4.03
C LYS A 260 -35.30 -20.45 -3.18
N GLY A 261 -34.75 -19.41 -3.79
CA GLY A 261 -34.18 -18.28 -3.08
C GLY A 261 -34.55 -16.94 -3.73
N ILE A 262 -34.84 -15.95 -2.89
CA ILE A 262 -35.09 -14.58 -3.28
C ILE A 262 -33.92 -13.73 -2.78
N GLU A 263 -33.30 -13.01 -3.70
CA GLU A 263 -32.24 -12.06 -3.38
C GLU A 263 -32.86 -10.68 -3.11
N HIS A 264 -32.32 -9.98 -2.11
CA HIS A 264 -32.71 -8.62 -1.70
C HIS A 264 -34.07 -8.53 -1.00
N GLY A 265 -35.18 -8.53 -1.74
CA GLY A 265 -36.54 -8.49 -1.19
C GLY A 265 -36.91 -7.22 -0.42
N ASN A 266 -36.27 -6.07 -0.68
CA ASN A 266 -36.43 -4.85 0.14
C ASN A 266 -37.85 -4.26 0.19
N LEU A 267 -38.76 -4.69 -0.69
CA LEU A 267 -40.16 -4.23 -0.72
C LEU A 267 -41.15 -5.35 -0.34
N LEU A 268 -40.66 -6.41 0.30
CA LEU A 268 -41.47 -7.54 0.78
C LEU A 268 -42.61 -7.04 1.68
N ASP A 269 -43.81 -7.58 1.46
CA ASP A 269 -44.96 -7.39 2.34
C ASP A 269 -45.24 -8.65 3.19
N GLU A 270 -46.11 -8.51 4.20
CA GLU A 270 -46.41 -9.59 5.14
C GLU A 270 -47.02 -10.81 4.45
N ALA A 271 -47.91 -10.61 3.47
CA ALA A 271 -48.56 -11.70 2.75
C ALA A 271 -47.54 -12.52 1.95
N THR A 272 -46.60 -11.85 1.31
CA THR A 272 -45.53 -12.50 0.56
C THR A 272 -44.52 -13.17 1.48
N ALA A 273 -44.22 -12.58 2.64
CA ALA A 273 -43.35 -13.21 3.64
C ALA A 273 -43.94 -14.54 4.15
N LYS A 274 -45.26 -14.57 4.42
CA LYS A 274 -45.98 -15.82 4.77
C LYS A 274 -45.91 -16.84 3.63
N LEU A 275 -46.15 -16.41 2.39
CA LEU A 275 -46.05 -17.28 1.21
C LEU A 275 -44.64 -17.88 1.05
N MET A 276 -43.58 -17.09 1.30
CA MET A 276 -42.20 -17.57 1.27
C MET A 276 -41.98 -18.68 2.31
N LYS A 277 -42.47 -18.48 3.54
CA LYS A 277 -42.38 -19.50 4.59
C LYS A 277 -43.13 -20.77 4.21
N GLU A 278 -44.37 -20.65 3.74
CA GLU A 278 -45.22 -21.78 3.35
C GLU A 278 -44.58 -22.63 2.23
N ASN A 279 -43.86 -21.99 1.30
CA ASN A 279 -43.23 -22.67 0.18
C ASN A 279 -41.76 -23.08 0.42
N GLY A 280 -41.23 -22.80 1.62
CA GLY A 280 -39.83 -23.07 1.98
C GLY A 280 -38.85 -22.32 1.09
N VAL A 281 -39.14 -21.06 0.78
CA VAL A 281 -38.31 -20.18 -0.06
C VAL A 281 -37.46 -19.29 0.83
N PHE A 282 -36.15 -19.29 0.56
CA PHE A 282 -35.17 -18.55 1.34
C PHE A 282 -35.15 -17.07 0.92
N LEU A 283 -34.79 -16.20 1.87
CA LEU A 283 -34.54 -14.78 1.61
C LEU A 283 -33.07 -14.45 1.89
N THR A 284 -32.41 -13.73 0.99
CA THR A 284 -31.05 -13.21 1.20
C THR A 284 -31.05 -11.67 1.12
N PRO A 285 -31.33 -10.96 2.23
CA PRO A 285 -31.22 -9.50 2.29
C PRO A 285 -29.76 -9.04 2.20
N THR A 286 -29.53 -7.92 1.53
CA THR A 286 -28.18 -7.37 1.23
C THR A 286 -28.09 -5.90 1.65
N LEU A 287 -28.47 -5.58 2.89
CA LEU A 287 -28.74 -4.20 3.31
C LEU A 287 -27.51 -3.28 3.23
N VAL A 288 -26.33 -3.84 3.50
CA VAL A 288 -25.05 -3.13 3.53
C VAL A 288 -24.67 -2.53 2.17
N THR A 289 -25.06 -3.13 1.04
CA THR A 289 -24.72 -2.56 -0.27
C THR A 289 -25.39 -1.21 -0.47
N TYR A 290 -26.70 -1.11 -0.15
CA TYR A 290 -27.45 0.13 -0.29
C TYR A 290 -26.97 1.21 0.67
N ALA A 291 -26.69 0.83 1.92
CA ALA A 291 -26.20 1.74 2.95
C ALA A 291 -24.80 2.28 2.62
N THR A 292 -23.92 1.43 2.07
CA THR A 292 -22.56 1.85 1.70
C THR A 292 -22.58 2.70 0.43
N MET A 293 -23.42 2.39 -0.56
CA MET A 293 -23.59 3.20 -1.78
C MET A 293 -24.17 4.60 -1.49
N ASP A 294 -24.94 4.77 -0.42
CA ASP A 294 -25.50 6.08 -0.02
C ASP A 294 -24.61 6.85 0.96
N SER A 295 -23.46 6.30 1.37
CA SER A 295 -22.58 6.94 2.35
C SER A 295 -21.88 8.19 1.77
N PRO A 296 -21.48 9.18 2.61
CA PRO A 296 -20.82 10.40 2.14
C PRO A 296 -19.58 10.13 1.29
N GLU A 297 -18.83 9.08 1.62
CA GLU A 297 -17.61 8.67 0.93
C GLU A 297 -17.87 8.12 -0.48
N PHE A 298 -19.06 7.56 -0.73
CA PHE A 298 -19.41 6.89 -1.99
C PHE A 298 -20.60 7.53 -2.72
N ARG A 299 -20.97 8.76 -2.36
CA ARG A 299 -22.11 9.48 -2.96
C ARG A 299 -22.03 9.61 -4.50
N GLY A 300 -20.82 9.57 -5.07
CA GLY A 300 -20.57 9.60 -6.52
C GLY A 300 -20.49 8.23 -7.20
N PHE A 301 -20.63 7.12 -6.46
CA PHE A 301 -20.45 5.78 -6.99
C PHE A 301 -21.55 5.37 -7.97
N LEU A 302 -22.81 5.68 -7.64
CA LEU A 302 -23.97 5.41 -8.48
C LEU A 302 -24.28 6.60 -9.41
N PRO A 303 -24.62 6.34 -10.70
CA PRO A 303 -25.23 7.36 -11.55
C PRO A 303 -26.52 7.91 -10.90
N PRO A 304 -26.92 9.18 -11.17
CA PRO A 304 -28.05 9.82 -10.50
C PRO A 304 -29.36 9.01 -10.50
N ALA A 305 -29.69 8.38 -11.64
CA ALA A 305 -30.88 7.53 -11.76
C ALA A 305 -30.80 6.28 -10.84
N SER A 306 -29.66 5.60 -10.81
CA SER A 306 -29.42 4.47 -9.89
C SER A 306 -29.39 4.90 -8.43
N ALA A 307 -28.83 6.08 -8.11
CA ALA A 307 -28.81 6.62 -6.75
C ALA A 307 -30.23 6.91 -6.24
N GLN A 308 -31.15 7.33 -7.12
CA GLN A 308 -32.57 7.48 -6.76
C GLN A 308 -33.21 6.12 -6.45
N LYS A 309 -33.01 5.11 -7.32
CA LYS A 309 -33.47 3.74 -7.08
C LYS A 309 -32.93 3.17 -5.77
N ASN A 310 -31.65 3.44 -5.45
CA ASN A 310 -30.99 3.01 -4.21
C ASN A 310 -31.70 3.52 -2.95
N ARG A 311 -32.02 4.83 -2.91
CA ARG A 311 -32.70 5.44 -1.76
C ARG A 311 -34.11 4.87 -1.56
N GLU A 312 -34.83 4.54 -2.63
CA GLU A 312 -36.16 3.95 -2.55
C GLU A 312 -36.16 2.61 -1.79
N VAL A 313 -35.15 1.76 -2.05
CA VAL A 313 -35.05 0.42 -1.43
C VAL A 313 -34.32 0.41 -0.10
N LEU A 314 -33.40 1.36 0.15
CA LEU A 314 -32.64 1.46 1.42
C LEU A 314 -33.57 1.65 2.62
N HIS A 315 -34.49 2.61 2.55
CA HIS A 315 -35.37 2.95 3.67
C HIS A 315 -36.35 1.83 4.04
N LYS A 316 -36.67 0.94 3.10
CA LYS A 316 -37.64 -0.15 3.29
C LYS A 316 -37.00 -1.49 3.64
N GLY A 317 -35.71 -1.67 3.37
CA GLY A 317 -35.00 -2.93 3.58
C GLY A 317 -35.04 -3.46 5.01
N LEU A 318 -34.85 -2.60 6.02
CA LEU A 318 -34.93 -3.01 7.44
C LEU A 318 -36.33 -3.47 7.83
N HIS A 319 -37.36 -2.80 7.31
CA HIS A 319 -38.75 -3.19 7.55
C HIS A 319 -39.08 -4.52 6.88
N ALA A 320 -38.62 -4.75 5.65
CA ALA A 320 -38.76 -6.04 4.97
C ALA A 320 -38.07 -7.18 5.74
N LEU A 321 -36.87 -6.94 6.29
CA LEU A 321 -36.18 -7.89 7.17
C LEU A 321 -37.00 -8.22 8.42
N GLU A 322 -37.62 -7.21 9.04
CA GLU A 322 -38.49 -7.37 10.21
C GLU A 322 -39.72 -8.23 9.88
N LEU A 323 -40.38 -7.96 8.74
CA LEU A 323 -41.53 -8.74 8.28
C LEU A 323 -41.15 -10.21 8.01
N ALA A 324 -40.03 -10.44 7.32
CA ALA A 324 -39.54 -11.79 7.03
C ALA A 324 -39.19 -12.56 8.31
N SER A 325 -38.52 -11.91 9.26
CA SER A 325 -38.16 -12.50 10.56
C SER A 325 -39.41 -12.85 11.36
N LYS A 326 -40.39 -11.94 11.46
CA LYS A 326 -41.67 -12.21 12.13
C LYS A 326 -42.48 -13.34 11.48
N ALA A 327 -42.42 -13.48 10.17
CA ALA A 327 -43.07 -14.56 9.43
C ALA A 327 -42.31 -15.90 9.53
N GLY A 328 -41.11 -15.93 10.11
CA GLY A 328 -40.29 -17.12 10.27
C GLY A 328 -39.67 -17.63 8.96
N VAL A 329 -39.50 -16.74 7.97
CA VAL A 329 -38.81 -17.05 6.71
C VAL A 329 -37.37 -17.47 6.98
N ASP A 330 -36.84 -18.41 6.20
CA ASP A 330 -35.44 -18.80 6.30
C ASP A 330 -34.56 -17.70 5.66
N ILE A 331 -33.85 -16.95 6.50
CA ILE A 331 -33.06 -15.78 6.08
C ILE A 331 -31.57 -16.12 6.07
N CYS A 332 -30.93 -15.94 4.91
CA CYS A 332 -29.49 -16.03 4.72
C CYS A 332 -28.81 -14.66 4.88
N PHE A 333 -27.54 -14.66 5.26
CA PHE A 333 -26.64 -13.51 5.24
C PHE A 333 -26.20 -13.25 3.80
N GLY A 334 -26.22 -11.99 3.36
CA GLY A 334 -25.82 -11.58 2.02
C GLY A 334 -25.30 -10.16 2.04
N THR A 335 -24.34 -9.82 1.17
CA THR A 335 -23.74 -8.47 1.17
C THR A 335 -23.90 -7.72 -0.13
N ASP A 336 -23.72 -8.36 -1.28
CA ASP A 336 -23.89 -7.78 -2.62
C ASP A 336 -23.07 -6.48 -2.86
N LEU A 337 -21.88 -6.43 -2.27
CA LEU A 337 -21.00 -5.27 -2.39
C LEU A 337 -20.27 -5.30 -3.74
N LEU A 338 -20.11 -4.11 -4.33
CA LEU A 338 -19.52 -3.95 -5.67
C LEU A 338 -18.25 -3.10 -5.58
N GLY A 339 -17.21 -3.50 -6.28
CA GLY A 339 -15.99 -2.70 -6.48
C GLY A 339 -15.31 -2.30 -5.16
N PRO A 340 -15.05 -1.00 -4.92
CA PRO A 340 -14.35 -0.56 -3.70
C PRO A 340 -15.16 -0.81 -2.42
N LEU A 341 -16.45 -1.19 -2.52
CA LEU A 341 -17.33 -1.35 -1.36
C LEU A 341 -17.10 -2.66 -0.58
N HIS A 342 -16.37 -3.63 -1.13
CA HIS A 342 -16.11 -4.95 -0.52
C HIS A 342 -15.55 -4.89 0.91
N PHE A 343 -14.86 -3.80 1.30
CA PHE A 343 -14.38 -3.61 2.67
C PHE A 343 -15.51 -3.62 3.73
N ALA A 344 -16.74 -3.30 3.32
CA ALA A 344 -17.90 -3.17 4.20
C ALA A 344 -18.57 -4.50 4.52
N GLN A 345 -18.10 -5.65 4.01
CA GLN A 345 -18.79 -6.96 4.12
C GLN A 345 -19.29 -7.28 5.53
N SER A 346 -18.45 -7.12 6.56
CA SER A 346 -18.81 -7.42 7.95
C SER A 346 -19.78 -6.39 8.58
N LYS A 347 -20.05 -5.25 7.94
CA LYS A 347 -20.99 -4.23 8.46
C LYS A 347 -22.45 -4.68 8.37
N GLU A 348 -22.78 -5.66 7.53
CA GLU A 348 -24.13 -6.24 7.47
C GLU A 348 -24.58 -6.80 8.83
N PHE A 349 -23.66 -7.40 9.62
CA PHE A 349 -23.94 -7.84 10.99
C PHE A 349 -24.47 -6.70 11.87
N ALA A 350 -23.88 -5.51 11.75
CA ALA A 350 -24.26 -4.34 12.54
C ALA A 350 -25.58 -3.71 12.08
N ILE A 351 -25.90 -3.80 10.79
CA ILE A 351 -27.18 -3.31 10.26
C ILE A 351 -28.31 -4.23 10.74
N ARG A 352 -28.11 -5.55 10.64
CA ARG A 352 -29.12 -6.56 11.01
C ARG A 352 -29.41 -6.61 12.51
N SER A 353 -28.46 -6.24 13.37
CA SER A 353 -28.66 -6.25 14.82
C SER A 353 -29.73 -5.27 15.32
N SER A 354 -30.19 -4.35 14.47
CA SER A 354 -31.34 -3.50 14.75
C SER A 354 -32.69 -4.23 14.69
N VAL A 355 -32.74 -5.42 14.07
CA VAL A 355 -33.97 -6.19 13.82
C VAL A 355 -33.87 -7.62 14.34
N GLN A 356 -32.73 -8.28 14.12
CA GLN A 356 -32.50 -9.68 14.47
C GLN A 356 -31.62 -9.80 15.72
N THR A 357 -31.86 -10.83 16.52
CA THR A 357 -31.00 -11.20 17.64
C THR A 357 -29.63 -11.69 17.15
N PRO A 358 -28.57 -11.64 18.00
CA PRO A 358 -27.26 -12.17 17.63
C PRO A 358 -27.29 -13.63 17.18
N LEU A 359 -28.15 -14.47 17.78
CA LEU A 359 -28.31 -15.87 17.40
C LEU A 359 -28.92 -16.00 16.00
N GLU A 360 -30.00 -15.29 15.70
CA GLU A 360 -30.62 -15.31 14.36
C GLU A 360 -29.65 -14.83 13.28
N ILE A 361 -28.82 -13.82 13.59
CA ILE A 361 -27.80 -13.35 12.65
C ILE A 361 -26.72 -14.40 12.45
N LEU A 362 -26.24 -15.05 13.52
CA LEU A 362 -25.26 -16.14 13.41
C LEU A 362 -25.82 -17.30 12.59
N GLN A 363 -27.07 -17.69 12.83
CA GLN A 363 -27.77 -18.72 12.05
C GLN A 363 -27.86 -18.35 10.57
N SER A 364 -28.16 -17.07 10.30
CA SER A 364 -28.21 -16.54 8.93
C SER A 364 -26.86 -16.59 8.21
N ALA A 365 -25.73 -16.64 8.93
CA ALA A 365 -24.39 -16.74 8.36
C ALA A 365 -23.74 -18.12 8.52
N THR A 366 -24.49 -19.14 8.98
CA THR A 366 -23.96 -20.50 9.22
C THR A 366 -24.95 -21.57 8.73
N ILE A 367 -25.89 -22.00 9.59
CA ILE A 367 -26.75 -23.16 9.33
C ILE A 367 -27.82 -22.91 8.26
N THR A 368 -28.33 -21.69 8.13
CA THR A 368 -29.37 -21.38 7.15
C THR A 368 -28.80 -21.33 5.73
N PRO A 369 -27.66 -20.65 5.48
CA PRO A 369 -26.90 -20.79 4.23
C PRO A 369 -26.52 -22.23 3.91
N ALA A 370 -26.06 -23.01 4.88
CA ALA A 370 -25.68 -24.40 4.64
C ALA A 370 -26.87 -25.22 4.08
N ARG A 371 -28.09 -25.00 4.59
CA ARG A 371 -29.32 -25.61 4.03
C ARG A 371 -29.61 -25.13 2.61
N LEU A 372 -29.51 -23.83 2.34
CA LEU A 372 -29.74 -23.29 0.99
C LEU A 372 -28.74 -23.88 -0.02
N LEU A 373 -27.48 -24.02 0.38
CA LEU A 373 -26.41 -24.61 -0.44
C LEU A 373 -26.51 -26.14 -0.57
N LYS A 374 -27.46 -26.80 0.11
CA LYS A 374 -27.56 -28.26 0.24
C LYS A 374 -26.29 -28.90 0.82
N GLN A 375 -25.72 -28.24 1.84
CA GLN A 375 -24.49 -28.60 2.54
C GLN A 375 -24.68 -28.66 4.07
N ASP A 376 -25.91 -28.78 4.54
CA ASP A 376 -26.26 -28.82 5.97
C ASP A 376 -25.75 -30.07 6.70
N GLY A 377 -25.29 -31.10 5.97
CA GLY A 377 -24.54 -32.24 6.50
C GLY A 377 -23.02 -32.09 6.46
N PHE A 378 -22.48 -30.95 6.00
CA PHE A 378 -21.04 -30.74 5.81
C PHE A 378 -20.54 -29.37 6.31
N LEU A 379 -21.35 -28.31 6.26
CA LEU A 379 -20.97 -26.93 6.60
C LEU A 379 -21.86 -26.35 7.70
N GLY A 380 -21.39 -25.23 8.29
CA GLY A 380 -22.21 -24.38 9.15
C GLY A 380 -22.37 -24.85 10.60
N GLN A 381 -21.73 -25.95 11.01
CA GLN A 381 -21.73 -26.46 12.39
C GLN A 381 -20.37 -27.04 12.78
N ILE A 382 -20.11 -27.15 14.09
CA ILE A 382 -18.92 -27.84 14.64
C ILE A 382 -19.37 -29.19 15.19
N VAL A 383 -19.44 -30.19 14.31
CA VAL A 383 -19.85 -31.57 14.63
C VAL A 383 -18.98 -32.59 13.87
N PRO A 384 -18.77 -33.81 14.40
CA PRO A 384 -17.98 -34.82 13.72
C PRO A 384 -18.48 -35.10 12.29
N GLY A 385 -17.55 -35.13 11.32
CA GLY A 385 -17.85 -35.36 9.90
C GLY A 385 -18.09 -34.08 9.09
N PHE A 386 -18.19 -32.91 9.73
CA PHE A 386 -18.29 -31.62 9.03
C PHE A 386 -16.92 -31.09 8.65
N ALA A 387 -16.89 -30.16 7.70
CA ALA A 387 -15.67 -29.45 7.31
C ALA A 387 -15.05 -28.72 8.50
N ALA A 388 -13.72 -28.74 8.60
CA ALA A 388 -12.95 -27.98 9.59
C ALA A 388 -12.89 -26.47 9.24
N ASP A 389 -14.00 -25.90 8.76
CA ASP A 389 -14.19 -24.48 8.52
C ASP A 389 -14.49 -23.81 9.88
N LEU A 390 -13.45 -23.33 10.54
CA LEU A 390 -13.54 -22.84 11.92
C LEU A 390 -13.08 -21.40 12.04
N LEU A 391 -13.91 -20.59 12.69
CA LEU A 391 -13.57 -19.25 13.09
C LEU A 391 -13.19 -19.26 14.57
N LEU A 392 -12.01 -18.73 14.87
CA LEU A 392 -11.67 -18.26 16.22
C LEU A 392 -11.99 -16.77 16.26
N PRO A 393 -13.23 -16.36 16.56
CA PRO A 393 -13.61 -14.96 16.57
C PRO A 393 -12.67 -14.20 17.51
N GLN A 394 -11.81 -13.38 16.93
CA GLN A 394 -11.00 -12.40 17.66
C GLN A 394 -11.85 -11.22 18.14
N ILE A 395 -13.14 -11.45 18.44
CA ILE A 395 -13.98 -10.56 19.23
C ILE A 395 -13.19 -10.12 20.45
N TRP A 396 -12.50 -11.07 21.08
CA TRP A 396 -11.61 -10.84 22.19
C TRP A 396 -10.33 -10.05 21.84
N LYS A 397 -9.72 -10.07 20.65
CA LYS A 397 -8.52 -9.23 20.41
C LYS A 397 -8.90 -7.77 20.14
N ASN A 398 -10.05 -7.53 19.51
CA ASN A 398 -10.60 -6.19 19.31
C ASN A 398 -11.28 -5.63 20.57
N TRP A 399 -11.89 -6.47 21.41
CA TRP A 399 -12.47 -6.10 22.71
C TRP A 399 -11.43 -6.09 23.86
N ARG A 400 -10.50 -7.05 23.90
CA ARG A 400 -9.48 -7.24 24.95
C ARG A 400 -8.17 -6.51 24.69
N ARG A 401 -8.08 -5.64 23.66
CA ARG A 401 -6.97 -4.69 23.62
C ARG A 401 -6.91 -3.89 24.91
N HIS A 402 -8.07 -3.57 25.53
CA HIS A 402 -8.16 -2.99 26.88
C HIS A 402 -6.96 -2.06 27.16
N ASP A 403 -6.76 -1.15 26.21
CA ASP A 403 -5.53 -0.41 26.10
C ASP A 403 -5.82 1.03 26.45
N SER A 404 -5.11 1.54 27.45
CA SER A 404 -5.18 2.91 27.90
C SER A 404 -3.85 3.64 27.67
N GLU A 405 -3.00 3.16 26.75
CA GLU A 405 -1.68 3.74 26.44
C GLU A 405 -1.74 5.24 26.05
N SER A 406 -2.91 5.76 25.68
CA SER A 406 -3.14 7.19 25.39
C SER A 406 -3.99 7.95 26.43
N LEU A 407 -4.31 7.33 27.58
CA LEU A 407 -5.15 7.91 28.64
C LEU A 407 -4.39 8.00 29.98
N SER A 408 -4.32 9.20 30.56
CA SER A 408 -3.61 9.43 31.83
C SER A 408 -4.52 9.22 33.04
N SER A 409 -4.20 8.25 33.91
CA SER A 409 -4.96 8.07 35.15
C SER A 409 -4.86 9.29 36.07
N ALA A 410 -3.69 9.91 36.22
CA ALA A 410 -3.52 11.09 37.09
C ALA A 410 -4.38 12.29 36.65
N PHE A 411 -4.60 12.46 35.34
CA PHE A 411 -5.47 13.48 34.77
C PHE A 411 -6.91 13.32 35.27
N PHE A 412 -7.50 12.14 35.08
CA PHE A 412 -8.89 11.88 35.49
C PHE A 412 -9.07 11.97 37.02
N LEU A 413 -8.07 11.59 37.82
CA LEU A 413 -8.16 11.78 39.27
C LEU A 413 -8.15 13.27 39.66
N SER A 414 -7.38 14.09 38.96
CA SER A 414 -7.30 15.53 39.23
C SER A 414 -8.61 16.24 38.90
N TRP A 415 -9.27 15.85 37.81
CA TRP A 415 -10.59 16.35 37.44
C TRP A 415 -11.70 15.92 38.37
N ALA A 416 -11.63 14.69 38.89
CA ALA A 416 -12.53 14.28 39.95
C ALA A 416 -12.38 15.14 41.21
N MET A 417 -11.16 15.57 41.56
CA MET A 417 -10.96 16.47 42.69
C MET A 417 -11.42 17.90 42.37
N ALA A 418 -11.27 18.36 41.12
CA ALA A 418 -11.66 19.69 40.69
C ALA A 418 -13.18 19.92 40.69
N GLY A 419 -13.97 18.85 40.46
CA GLY A 419 -15.41 18.93 40.52
C GLY A 419 -15.97 19.35 41.88
N VAL A 420 -15.24 19.12 42.98
CA VAL A 420 -15.68 19.50 44.34
C VAL A 420 -15.78 21.02 44.51
N PRO A 421 -14.70 21.81 44.39
CA PRO A 421 -14.81 23.26 44.51
C PRO A 421 -15.71 23.89 43.42
N LEU A 422 -15.78 23.28 42.21
CA LEU A 422 -16.70 23.72 41.16
C LEU A 422 -18.16 23.57 41.59
N GLY A 423 -18.52 22.40 42.12
CA GLY A 423 -19.85 22.10 42.61
C GLY A 423 -20.23 22.99 43.80
N VAL A 424 -19.32 23.17 44.76
CA VAL A 424 -19.53 24.09 45.89
C VAL A 424 -19.84 25.51 45.41
N TYR A 425 -19.06 26.02 44.45
CA TYR A 425 -19.25 27.34 43.89
C TYR A 425 -20.59 27.46 43.15
N ASN A 426 -20.87 26.57 42.19
CA ASN A 426 -22.08 26.64 41.37
C ASN A 426 -23.37 26.49 42.20
N ILE A 427 -23.36 25.66 43.24
CA ILE A 427 -24.51 25.44 44.14
C ILE A 427 -24.69 26.61 45.12
N SER A 428 -23.60 27.18 45.63
CA SER A 428 -23.66 28.26 46.62
C SER A 428 -24.03 29.61 46.00
N ASP A 429 -23.59 29.86 44.77
CA ASP A 429 -23.93 31.07 44.00
C ASP A 429 -25.19 30.89 43.13
N ASN A 430 -25.90 29.77 43.29
CA ASN A 430 -27.22 29.48 42.71
C ASN A 430 -27.28 29.59 41.18
N PHE A 431 -26.29 28.98 40.51
CA PHE A 431 -26.25 28.86 39.05
C PHE A 431 -27.45 28.02 38.54
N ASN A 432 -27.71 28.00 37.23
CA ASN A 432 -28.78 27.14 36.69
C ASN A 432 -28.53 25.64 37.01
N ILE A 433 -29.61 24.85 37.06
CA ILE A 433 -29.56 23.44 37.49
C ILE A 433 -28.54 22.62 36.69
N ALA A 434 -28.40 22.87 35.39
CA ALA A 434 -27.42 22.15 34.57
C ALA A 434 -25.99 22.36 35.08
N LEU A 435 -25.62 23.59 35.42
CA LEU A 435 -24.30 23.92 35.98
C LEU A 435 -24.14 23.50 37.44
N GLN A 436 -25.23 23.33 38.20
CA GLN A 436 -25.14 22.75 39.55
C GLN A 436 -24.89 21.23 39.53
N VAL A 437 -25.46 20.52 38.54
CA VAL A 437 -25.34 19.05 38.43
C VAL A 437 -24.07 18.63 37.69
N GLN A 438 -23.63 19.42 36.71
CA GLN A 438 -22.46 19.11 35.89
C GLN A 438 -21.22 18.69 36.70
N PRO A 439 -20.81 19.37 37.78
CA PRO A 439 -19.59 19.02 38.50
C PRO A 439 -19.67 17.62 39.12
N ASN A 440 -20.85 17.22 39.59
CA ASN A 440 -21.06 15.88 40.15
C ASN A 440 -20.97 14.79 39.06
N ILE A 441 -21.47 15.07 37.85
CA ILE A 441 -21.31 14.18 36.70
C ILE A 441 -19.83 14.06 36.32
N LEU A 442 -19.10 15.19 36.32
CA LEU A 442 -17.66 15.22 36.07
C LEU A 442 -16.91 14.33 37.07
N ILE A 443 -17.15 14.48 38.37
CA ILE A 443 -16.52 13.65 39.42
C ILE A 443 -16.75 12.17 39.14
N PHE A 444 -18.00 11.77 38.88
CA PHE A 444 -18.35 10.38 38.65
C PHE A 444 -17.68 9.80 37.40
N LEU A 445 -17.80 10.47 36.25
CA LEU A 445 -17.23 9.99 35.00
C LEU A 445 -15.70 9.97 35.04
N SER A 446 -15.08 10.96 35.68
CA SER A 446 -13.63 10.99 35.88
C SER A 446 -13.15 9.85 36.79
N LEU A 447 -13.81 9.56 37.92
CA LEU A 447 -13.44 8.41 38.76
C LEU A 447 -13.68 7.06 38.08
N LEU A 448 -14.74 6.95 37.26
CA LEU A 448 -14.99 5.76 36.46
C LEU A 448 -13.87 5.54 35.43
N THR A 449 -13.47 6.59 34.73
CA THR A 449 -12.42 6.52 33.70
C THR A 449 -11.04 6.29 34.33
N TRP A 450 -10.77 6.90 35.49
CA TRP A 450 -9.60 6.58 36.32
C TRP A 450 -9.55 5.11 36.70
N SER A 451 -10.68 4.56 37.15
CA SER A 451 -10.81 3.16 37.52
C SER A 451 -10.53 2.24 36.33
N GLN A 452 -11.02 2.62 35.14
CA GLN A 452 -10.71 1.92 33.90
C GLN A 452 -9.23 2.00 33.53
N CYS A 453 -8.56 3.15 33.71
CA CYS A 453 -7.12 3.28 33.47
C CYS A 453 -6.32 2.38 34.44
N LYS A 454 -6.72 2.29 35.71
CA LYS A 454 -6.07 1.38 36.68
C LYS A 454 -6.34 -0.09 36.36
N TYR A 455 -7.55 -0.42 35.91
CA TYR A 455 -7.93 -1.79 35.57
C TYR A 455 -7.27 -2.28 34.28
N TYR A 456 -7.33 -1.47 33.23
CA TYR A 456 -6.88 -1.82 31.88
C TYR A 456 -5.41 -1.47 31.61
N GLY A 457 -4.90 -0.34 32.11
CA GLY A 457 -3.49 0.04 31.98
C GLY A 457 -2.61 -0.62 33.04
N ASP A 458 -2.79 -0.23 34.31
CA ASP A 458 -1.93 -0.66 35.43
C ASP A 458 -2.23 -2.08 35.95
N LYS A 459 -3.21 -2.76 35.34
CA LYS A 459 -3.64 -4.14 35.64
C LYS A 459 -4.07 -4.38 37.10
N TRP A 460 -4.61 -3.36 37.78
CA TRP A 460 -5.20 -3.52 39.12
C TRP A 460 -6.44 -4.41 39.09
N THR A 461 -6.71 -5.14 40.17
CA THR A 461 -7.91 -5.98 40.27
C THR A 461 -9.13 -5.18 40.75
N LEU A 462 -10.35 -5.61 40.40
CA LEU A 462 -11.59 -4.96 40.87
C LEU A 462 -11.69 -4.91 42.42
N LYS A 463 -11.11 -5.89 43.11
CA LYS A 463 -11.06 -5.93 44.58
C LYS A 463 -10.20 -4.82 45.18
N GLN A 464 -9.21 -4.32 44.42
CA GLN A 464 -8.38 -3.18 44.81
C GLN A 464 -9.02 -1.85 44.40
N ILE A 465 -9.63 -1.80 43.21
CA ILE A 465 -10.14 -0.55 42.62
C ILE A 465 -11.45 -0.11 43.29
N VAL A 466 -12.41 -1.03 43.45
CA VAL A 466 -13.77 -0.67 43.89
C VAL A 466 -13.79 -0.03 45.29
N PRO A 467 -13.10 -0.57 46.31
CA PRO A 467 -13.06 0.10 47.62
C PRO A 467 -12.42 1.48 47.57
N VAL A 468 -11.35 1.65 46.79
CA VAL A 468 -10.65 2.93 46.67
C VAL A 468 -11.51 3.97 45.96
N ALA A 469 -12.16 3.61 44.85
CA ALA A 469 -13.05 4.51 44.12
C ALA A 469 -14.26 4.94 44.97
N ILE A 470 -14.85 4.02 45.75
CA ILE A 470 -15.97 4.34 46.65
C ILE A 470 -15.53 5.28 47.76
N VAL A 471 -14.39 5.02 48.41
CA VAL A 471 -13.87 5.89 49.47
C VAL A 471 -13.53 7.28 48.92
N LEU A 472 -12.88 7.37 47.76
CA LEU A 472 -12.60 8.65 47.11
C LEU A 472 -13.89 9.41 46.79
N GLY A 473 -14.88 8.75 46.18
CA GLY A 473 -16.17 9.37 45.86
C GLY A 473 -16.92 9.87 47.11
N ALA A 474 -16.96 9.07 48.18
CA ALA A 474 -17.61 9.45 49.43
C ALA A 474 -16.91 10.62 50.14
N VAL A 475 -15.58 10.64 50.14
CA VAL A 475 -14.79 11.75 50.71
C VAL A 475 -15.02 13.02 49.90
N LEU A 476 -14.92 12.96 48.56
CA LEU A 476 -15.10 14.13 47.70
C LEU A 476 -16.51 14.71 47.83
N GLY A 477 -17.55 13.89 47.76
CA GLY A 477 -18.94 14.34 47.92
C GLY A 477 -19.26 14.84 49.34
N GLY A 478 -18.67 14.22 50.38
CA GLY A 478 -18.81 14.67 51.77
C GLY A 478 -18.17 16.03 52.02
N VAL A 479 -16.97 16.26 51.46
CA VAL A 479 -16.28 17.55 51.52
C VAL A 479 -17.06 18.62 50.76
N GLU A 480 -17.58 18.32 49.56
CA GLU A 480 -18.43 19.23 48.80
C GLU A 480 -19.66 19.66 49.62
N ALA A 481 -20.42 18.70 50.14
CA ALA A 481 -21.62 18.99 50.92
C ALA A 481 -21.32 19.84 52.16
N GLY A 482 -20.27 19.49 52.91
CA GLY A 482 -19.86 20.24 54.09
C GLY A 482 -19.47 21.69 53.78
N LEU A 483 -18.71 21.90 52.70
CA LEU A 483 -18.32 23.23 52.25
C LEU A 483 -19.51 24.05 51.75
N VAL A 484 -20.47 23.46 51.02
CA VAL A 484 -21.70 24.15 50.60
C VAL A 484 -22.47 24.68 51.81
N PHE A 485 -22.66 23.87 52.86
CA PHE A 485 -23.36 24.34 54.07
C PHE A 485 -22.61 25.46 54.78
N ALA A 486 -21.29 25.33 54.92
CA ALA A 486 -20.45 26.36 55.55
C ALA A 486 -20.48 27.68 54.78
N LEU A 487 -20.36 27.63 53.44
CA LEU A 487 -20.35 28.82 52.60
C LEU A 487 -21.72 29.51 52.56
N ARG A 488 -22.83 28.77 52.60
CA ARG A 488 -24.18 29.35 52.73
C ARG A 488 -24.37 30.13 54.04
N VAL A 489 -23.63 29.80 55.10
CA VAL A 489 -23.64 30.58 56.36
C VAL A 489 -22.80 31.85 56.21
N ALA A 490 -21.62 31.78 55.60
CA ALA A 490 -20.79 32.95 55.32
C ALA A 490 -21.50 33.96 54.40
N TYR A 491 -22.19 33.46 53.36
CA TYR A 491 -22.96 34.28 52.43
C TYR A 491 -24.10 35.02 53.13
N ARG A 492 -24.80 34.36 54.08
CA ARG A 492 -25.82 35.00 54.92
C ARG A 492 -25.28 36.08 55.85
N ARG A 493 -23.97 36.04 56.16
CA ARG A 493 -23.27 37.08 56.92
C ARG A 493 -22.69 38.19 56.03
N GLY A 494 -22.95 38.15 54.72
CA GLY A 494 -22.47 39.13 53.75
C GLY A 494 -21.06 38.88 53.21
N GLU A 495 -20.41 37.79 53.63
CA GLU A 495 -19.02 37.49 53.26
C GLU A 495 -18.96 36.66 51.98
N ARG A 496 -18.47 37.24 50.89
CA ARG A 496 -18.43 36.61 49.55
C ARG A 496 -17.09 35.99 49.18
N TRP A 497 -16.01 36.36 49.86
CA TRP A 497 -14.66 35.87 49.56
C TRP A 497 -14.50 34.34 49.60
N PRO A 498 -15.22 33.55 50.43
CA PRO A 498 -15.07 32.10 50.43
C PRO A 498 -15.58 31.44 49.14
N SER A 499 -16.67 31.98 48.56
CA SER A 499 -17.20 31.51 47.28
C SER A 499 -16.22 31.83 46.14
N THR A 500 -15.64 33.04 46.18
CA THR A 500 -14.56 33.42 45.25
C THR A 500 -13.35 32.49 45.36
N LEU A 501 -12.98 32.04 46.56
CA LEU A 501 -11.90 31.06 46.73
C LEU A 501 -12.25 29.71 46.07
N MET A 502 -13.47 29.22 46.21
CA MET A 502 -13.90 27.97 45.57
C MET A 502 -13.86 28.08 44.04
N ALA A 503 -14.33 29.20 43.49
CA ALA A 503 -14.22 29.49 42.05
C ALA A 503 -12.76 29.44 41.57
N ILE A 504 -11.84 30.06 42.30
CA ILE A 504 -10.41 30.09 41.96
C ILE A 504 -9.82 28.67 42.03
N LEU A 505 -10.09 27.94 43.12
CA LEU A 505 -9.58 26.57 43.29
C LEU A 505 -10.08 25.63 42.20
N SER A 506 -11.34 25.76 41.81
CA SER A 506 -11.92 25.02 40.68
C SER A 506 -11.17 25.29 39.38
N ALA A 507 -11.02 26.56 39.01
CA ALA A 507 -10.32 26.94 37.77
C ALA A 507 -8.88 26.40 37.75
N VAL A 508 -8.17 26.50 38.89
CA VAL A 508 -6.79 26.03 39.00
C VAL A 508 -6.70 24.51 38.84
N LEU A 509 -7.57 23.74 39.47
CA LEU A 509 -7.50 22.28 39.44
C LEU A 509 -7.94 21.69 38.09
N LEU A 510 -8.97 22.26 37.44
CA LEU A 510 -9.37 21.86 36.08
C LEU A 510 -8.24 22.13 35.09
N ALA A 511 -7.68 23.34 35.14
CA ALA A 511 -6.55 23.74 34.32
C ALA A 511 -5.34 22.83 34.56
N ALA A 512 -5.00 22.53 35.82
CA ALA A 512 -3.86 21.67 36.16
C ALA A 512 -3.97 20.26 35.56
N GLY A 513 -5.19 19.71 35.47
CA GLY A 513 -5.44 18.46 34.77
C GLY A 513 -5.04 18.55 33.30
N VAL A 514 -5.61 19.49 32.56
CA VAL A 514 -5.36 19.63 31.11
C VAL A 514 -3.90 20.02 30.82
N LEU A 515 -3.32 20.87 31.66
CA LEU A 515 -1.91 21.29 31.59
C LEU A 515 -0.94 20.11 31.65
N ARG A 516 -1.34 18.97 32.22
CA ARG A 516 -0.49 17.77 32.19
C ARG A 516 -0.24 17.29 30.76
N HIS A 517 -1.24 17.36 29.87
CA HIS A 517 -1.06 17.01 28.47
C HIS A 517 -0.11 17.95 27.76
N TYR A 518 -0.11 19.25 28.11
CA TYR A 518 0.93 20.17 27.65
C TYR A 518 2.32 19.71 28.10
N VAL A 519 2.48 19.39 29.39
CA VAL A 519 3.77 18.91 29.93
C VAL A 519 4.22 17.64 29.23
N ASP A 520 3.32 16.68 29.02
CA ASP A 520 3.65 15.42 28.35
C ASP A 520 4.04 15.67 26.89
N MET A 521 3.29 16.49 26.14
CA MET A 521 3.64 16.87 24.75
C MET A 521 4.94 17.67 24.65
N PHE A 522 5.24 18.55 25.61
CA PHE A 522 6.51 19.28 25.63
C PHE A 522 7.68 18.38 26.03
N ARG A 523 7.46 17.43 26.95
CA ARG A 523 8.48 16.47 27.39
C ARG A 523 8.79 15.45 26.30
N THR A 524 7.78 14.91 25.62
CA THR A 524 7.96 13.95 24.52
C THR A 524 8.25 14.62 23.18
N ARG A 525 8.09 15.94 23.07
CA ARG A 525 8.22 16.73 21.84
C ARG A 525 7.36 16.19 20.69
N SER A 526 6.19 15.61 21.00
CA SER A 526 5.28 14.97 20.05
C SER A 526 3.82 15.29 20.36
N ASP A 527 2.89 14.76 19.56
CA ASP A 527 1.45 14.92 19.80
C ASP A 527 0.92 14.05 20.97
N ALA A 528 1.82 13.31 21.64
CA ALA A 528 1.60 12.48 22.82
C ALA A 528 0.39 11.51 22.73
N GLY A 529 -0.04 11.15 21.51
CA GLY A 529 -1.16 10.25 21.28
C GLY A 529 -2.55 10.83 21.59
N LEU A 530 -2.67 12.14 21.83
CA LEU A 530 -3.94 12.77 22.18
C LEU A 530 -4.90 12.80 20.98
N SER A 531 -6.14 12.34 21.21
CA SER A 531 -7.19 12.32 20.19
C SER A 531 -7.81 13.72 20.00
N LEU A 532 -7.71 14.24 18.78
CA LEU A 532 -8.33 15.53 18.42
C LEU A 532 -9.85 15.50 18.59
N ARG A 533 -10.50 14.33 18.37
CA ARG A 533 -11.95 14.19 18.56
C ARG A 533 -12.35 14.29 20.03
N PHE A 534 -11.52 13.76 20.92
CA PHE A 534 -11.75 13.87 22.37
C PHE A 534 -11.58 15.32 22.84
N ALA A 535 -10.50 15.99 22.44
CA ALA A 535 -10.28 17.40 22.77
C ALA A 535 -11.38 18.33 22.22
N LEU A 536 -11.92 18.05 21.02
CA LEU A 536 -13.05 18.79 20.46
C LEU A 536 -14.35 18.57 21.22
N LEU A 537 -14.64 17.33 21.62
CA LEU A 537 -15.83 17.01 22.40
C LEU A 537 -15.79 17.74 23.74
N ASP A 538 -14.64 17.74 24.39
CA ASP A 538 -14.50 18.34 25.71
C ASP A 538 -14.55 19.89 25.66
N ALA A 539 -13.84 20.51 24.70
CA ALA A 539 -13.96 21.94 24.43
C ALA A 539 -15.40 22.36 24.06
N SER A 540 -16.18 21.48 23.43
CA SER A 540 -17.60 21.77 23.15
C SER A 540 -18.45 21.78 24.42
N GLY A 541 -18.08 21.00 25.44
CA GLY A 541 -18.67 21.04 26.77
C GLY A 541 -18.43 22.38 27.46
N ASP A 542 -17.24 22.96 27.31
CA ASP A 542 -16.95 24.28 27.85
C ASP A 542 -17.74 25.38 27.14
N VAL A 543 -17.86 25.32 25.80
CA VAL A 543 -18.70 26.26 25.04
C VAL A 543 -20.15 26.19 25.53
N ALA A 544 -20.69 24.98 25.71
CA ALA A 544 -22.03 24.81 26.25
C ALA A 544 -22.16 25.39 27.67
N SER A 545 -21.13 25.26 28.49
CA SER A 545 -21.09 25.80 29.86
C SER A 545 -21.02 27.33 29.88
N ILE A 546 -20.20 27.93 29.01
CA ILE A 546 -20.10 29.39 28.83
C ILE A 546 -21.43 29.96 28.35
N LEU A 547 -22.05 29.34 27.34
CA LEU A 547 -23.38 29.75 26.87
C LEU A 547 -24.40 29.64 28.01
N SER A 548 -24.34 28.56 28.79
CA SER A 548 -25.21 28.36 29.95
C SER A 548 -25.03 29.45 31.03
N VAL A 549 -23.81 29.98 31.22
CA VAL A 549 -23.54 31.14 32.10
C VAL A 549 -24.07 32.45 31.50
N ILE A 550 -23.91 32.68 30.19
CA ILE A 550 -24.39 33.89 29.49
C ILE A 550 -25.92 34.00 29.60
N PHE A 551 -26.63 32.88 29.47
CA PHE A 551 -28.08 32.84 29.55
C PHE A 551 -28.63 32.78 30.99
N GLN A 552 -27.79 32.96 32.01
CA GLN A 552 -28.29 33.10 33.38
C GLN A 552 -28.96 34.46 33.61
N PRO A 553 -29.89 34.56 34.58
CA PRO A 553 -30.52 35.82 34.93
C PRO A 553 -29.54 36.92 35.36
N SER A 554 -28.39 36.53 35.92
CA SER A 554 -27.31 37.44 36.30
C SER A 554 -25.97 36.88 35.82
N LEU A 555 -25.22 37.70 35.07
CA LEU A 555 -23.94 37.28 34.50
C LEU A 555 -22.88 37.11 35.58
N SER A 556 -22.39 35.88 35.78
CA SER A 556 -21.25 35.62 36.66
C SER A 556 -19.94 35.75 35.89
N ILE A 557 -19.20 36.82 36.18
CA ILE A 557 -17.86 37.04 35.60
C ILE A 557 -16.93 35.89 35.99
N LEU A 558 -16.97 35.45 37.25
CA LEU A 558 -16.15 34.33 37.73
C LEU A 558 -16.56 33.00 37.07
N GLY A 559 -17.85 32.77 36.81
CA GLY A 559 -18.31 31.61 36.06
C GLY A 559 -17.79 31.60 34.62
N LEU A 560 -17.83 32.74 33.93
CA LEU A 560 -17.23 32.89 32.60
C LEU A 560 -15.72 32.64 32.62
N VAL A 561 -15.03 33.07 33.68
CA VAL A 561 -13.58 32.87 33.81
C VAL A 561 -13.25 31.39 33.99
N ILE A 562 -13.99 30.64 34.81
CA ILE A 562 -13.71 29.20 35.04
C ILE A 562 -13.80 28.42 33.73
N TYR A 563 -14.97 28.40 33.10
CA TYR A 563 -15.20 27.63 31.87
C TYR A 563 -14.47 28.22 30.66
N GLY A 564 -14.33 29.55 30.61
CA GLY A 564 -13.56 30.24 29.58
C GLY A 564 -12.08 29.89 29.63
N THR A 565 -11.53 29.74 30.83
CA THR A 565 -10.12 29.36 31.01
C THR A 565 -9.89 27.93 30.53
N GLU A 566 -10.77 26.99 30.89
CA GLU A 566 -10.66 25.61 30.39
C GLU A 566 -10.78 25.53 28.86
N PHE A 567 -11.79 26.20 28.30
CA PHE A 567 -11.98 26.27 26.85
C PHE A 567 -10.74 26.80 26.12
N VAL A 568 -10.16 27.89 26.63
CA VAL A 568 -8.97 28.51 26.06
C VAL A 568 -7.76 27.57 26.16
N ILE A 569 -7.62 26.86 27.28
CA ILE A 569 -6.56 25.85 27.46
C ILE A 569 -6.76 24.69 26.47
N TRP A 570 -7.98 24.21 26.24
CA TRP A 570 -8.22 23.18 25.22
C TRP A 570 -7.96 23.67 23.80
N LEU A 571 -8.36 24.89 23.45
CA LEU A 571 -8.02 25.51 22.17
C LEU A 571 -6.51 25.61 22.00
N GLY A 572 -5.80 26.07 23.02
CA GLY A 572 -4.34 26.13 23.01
C GLY A 572 -3.71 24.74 22.85
N LEU A 573 -4.23 23.72 23.52
CA LEU A 573 -3.72 22.35 23.44
C LEU A 573 -3.94 21.78 22.05
N MET A 574 -5.10 22.02 21.45
CA MET A 574 -5.39 21.65 20.07
C MET A 574 -4.48 22.39 19.08
N VAL A 575 -4.21 23.67 19.29
CA VAL A 575 -3.23 24.42 18.49
C VAL A 575 -1.83 23.83 18.64
N ILE A 576 -1.42 23.45 19.85
CA ILE A 576 -0.12 22.81 20.08
C ILE A 576 -0.07 21.39 19.51
N LEU A 577 -1.17 20.64 19.55
CA LEU A 577 -1.31 19.32 18.93
C LEU A 577 -1.17 19.43 17.42
N LEU A 578 -1.89 20.38 16.82
CA LEU A 578 -1.79 20.70 15.41
C LEU A 578 -0.41 21.25 15.07
N TYR A 579 0.21 22.04 15.96
CA TYR A 579 1.57 22.52 15.82
C TYR A 579 2.55 21.36 15.86
N PHE A 580 2.54 20.43 16.82
CA PHE A 580 3.47 19.29 16.82
C PHE A 580 3.22 18.36 15.65
N ARG A 581 1.97 18.17 15.20
CA ARG A 581 1.68 17.44 13.95
C ARG A 581 2.19 18.18 12.72
N ALA A 582 2.08 19.51 12.71
CA ALA A 582 2.60 20.37 11.65
C ALA A 582 4.11 20.58 11.73
N ALA A 583 4.71 20.51 12.92
CA ALA A 583 6.12 20.71 13.23
C ALA A 583 6.86 19.39 13.07
N HIS A 584 6.27 18.22 13.30
CA HIS A 584 6.79 16.96 12.78
C HIS A 584 6.75 16.92 11.26
N ARG A 585 5.70 17.48 10.65
CA ARG A 585 5.65 17.69 9.18
C ARG A 585 6.69 18.72 8.71
N ARG A 586 6.98 19.79 9.46
CA ARG A 586 8.01 20.81 9.16
C ARG A 586 9.43 20.38 9.53
N LYS A 587 9.66 19.56 10.55
CA LYS A 587 10.99 19.05 10.93
C LYS A 587 11.42 17.89 10.03
N ARG A 588 10.47 17.23 9.36
CA ARG A 588 10.69 16.46 8.12
C ARG A 588 10.99 17.35 6.89
N ARG A 589 10.76 18.66 6.99
CA ARG A 589 10.96 19.67 5.94
C ARG A 589 12.24 20.50 6.16
N ASP A 590 12.64 20.75 7.41
CA ASP A 590 13.85 21.48 7.85
C ASP A 590 15.05 20.54 8.11
N SER A 591 14.88 19.22 7.96
CA SER A 591 15.99 18.28 7.74
C SER A 591 16.49 18.29 6.28
N ARG A 592 15.98 19.22 5.45
CA ARG A 592 16.70 19.78 4.30
C ARG A 592 17.38 21.06 4.80
N VAL A 593 18.71 20.98 4.89
CA VAL A 593 19.69 21.90 5.50
C VAL A 593 19.45 23.37 5.20
N ASP A 594 19.67 24.24 6.19
CA ASP A 594 20.16 25.61 5.95
C ASP A 594 20.97 26.12 7.17
N GLY A 595 22.30 26.26 6.96
CA GLY A 595 23.22 27.04 7.79
C GLY A 595 24.01 27.99 6.87
N PRO A 596 24.46 29.15 7.36
CA PRO A 596 24.46 30.42 6.64
C PRO A 596 25.60 30.59 5.63
N PHE A 597 25.29 31.32 4.56
CA PHE A 597 26.22 31.81 3.54
C PHE A 597 27.34 32.65 4.15
N ASP A 598 28.60 32.27 3.88
CA ASP A 598 29.71 33.20 3.77
C ASP A 598 30.65 32.79 2.63
N THR A 599 31.44 33.76 2.20
CA THR A 599 31.74 34.12 0.81
C THR A 599 33.11 33.64 0.31
N GLY A 600 33.18 32.94 -0.84
CA GLY A 600 34.43 32.54 -1.50
C GLY A 600 34.24 31.62 -2.73
N PRO A 601 35.16 31.58 -3.71
CA PRO A 601 34.84 31.22 -5.10
C PRO A 601 34.85 29.70 -5.39
N ALA A 602 33.87 29.25 -6.18
CA ALA A 602 33.78 28.04 -7.00
C ALA A 602 34.30 26.67 -6.45
N SER A 603 33.38 25.76 -6.07
CA SER A 603 33.54 24.29 -6.21
C SER A 603 32.22 23.52 -6.01
N LEU A 604 32.11 22.34 -6.62
CA LEU A 604 31.00 21.34 -6.58
C LEU A 604 30.36 21.13 -5.18
N SER A 605 29.05 20.86 -5.12
CA SER A 605 28.29 20.54 -3.87
C SER A 605 28.10 19.01 -3.69
N PRO A 606 27.93 18.49 -2.45
CA PRO A 606 28.82 17.46 -1.93
C PRO A 606 28.11 16.14 -1.54
N ARG A 607 28.34 15.06 -2.31
CA ARG A 607 28.83 13.82 -1.68
C ARG A 607 30.31 14.06 -1.42
N LEU A 608 30.85 13.73 -0.23
CA LEU A 608 32.27 13.77 0.15
C LEU A 608 33.24 14.02 -1.04
N ALA A 609 33.31 15.26 -1.52
CA ALA A 609 34.09 15.62 -2.68
C ALA A 609 35.51 15.84 -2.14
N GLY A 610 36.20 14.74 -1.86
CA GLY A 610 37.53 14.79 -1.26
C GLY A 610 38.07 13.46 -0.71
N VAL A 611 37.23 12.45 -0.47
CA VAL A 611 37.70 11.15 0.04
C VAL A 611 37.45 10.09 -1.02
N ASP A 612 38.50 9.79 -1.79
CA ASP A 612 38.56 8.62 -2.64
C ASP A 612 38.47 7.37 -1.75
N LEU A 613 37.31 6.70 -1.74
CA LEU A 613 37.09 5.45 -1.01
C LEU A 613 37.69 4.24 -1.75
N GLU A 614 37.93 4.33 -3.06
CA GLU A 614 38.51 3.25 -3.87
C GLU A 614 39.93 2.92 -3.42
N ARG A 615 40.69 3.91 -2.91
CA ARG A 615 42.01 3.68 -2.31
C ARG A 615 42.01 2.77 -1.08
N PHE A 616 40.86 2.58 -0.44
CA PHE A 616 40.69 1.74 0.75
C PHE A 616 39.89 0.46 0.46
N ARG A 617 39.67 0.13 -0.82
CA ARG A 617 38.90 -1.05 -1.19
C ARG A 617 39.63 -2.33 -0.78
N LEU A 618 38.91 -3.24 -0.10
CA LEU A 618 39.45 -4.55 0.26
C LEU A 618 39.64 -5.42 -0.99
N THR A 619 40.75 -6.14 -1.05
CA THR A 619 41.07 -7.06 -2.15
C THR A 619 40.43 -8.42 -1.88
N SER A 620 39.82 -9.03 -2.90
CA SER A 620 39.19 -10.36 -2.78
C SER A 620 40.25 -11.46 -2.85
N ASN A 621 40.24 -12.35 -1.86
CA ASN A 621 41.09 -13.54 -1.77
C ASN A 621 40.24 -14.83 -1.76
N ALA A 622 39.07 -14.80 -2.39
CA ALA A 622 38.14 -15.92 -2.41
C ALA A 622 38.44 -16.91 -3.55
N GLU A 623 38.49 -18.19 -3.21
CA GLU A 623 38.60 -19.30 -4.16
C GLU A 623 37.27 -20.07 -4.20
N TYR A 624 36.81 -20.43 -5.40
CA TYR A 624 35.60 -21.22 -5.62
C TYR A 624 35.96 -22.54 -6.32
N VAL A 625 35.40 -23.64 -5.84
CA VAL A 625 35.57 -24.98 -6.41
C VAL A 625 34.20 -25.54 -6.78
N ASP A 626 34.03 -25.88 -8.05
CA ASP A 626 32.81 -26.46 -8.61
C ASP A 626 32.81 -28.01 -8.56
N SER A 627 31.75 -28.61 -9.11
CA SER A 627 31.52 -30.06 -9.10
C SER A 627 32.46 -30.86 -10.01
N ASP A 628 33.14 -30.18 -10.94
CA ASP A 628 33.89 -30.84 -12.02
C ASP A 628 35.36 -31.09 -11.63
N GLN A 629 35.82 -30.48 -10.53
CA GLN A 629 37.11 -30.74 -9.91
C GLN A 629 36.98 -31.84 -8.85
N GLN A 630 37.99 -32.73 -8.73
CA GLN A 630 38.01 -33.79 -7.72
C GLN A 630 38.00 -33.19 -6.30
N ILE A 631 36.81 -33.07 -5.71
CA ILE A 631 36.64 -32.69 -4.31
C ILE A 631 37.27 -33.79 -3.46
N PRO A 632 38.28 -33.49 -2.63
CA PRO A 632 39.02 -34.49 -1.87
C PRO A 632 38.18 -35.02 -0.71
N ILE A 633 37.18 -35.86 -0.98
CA ILE A 633 36.48 -36.63 0.05
C ILE A 633 36.98 -38.07 -0.05
N SER A 634 37.84 -38.46 0.89
CA SER A 634 38.27 -39.86 1.03
C SER A 634 37.03 -40.72 1.27
N THR A 635 36.72 -41.56 0.30
CA THR A 635 35.56 -42.46 0.28
C THR A 635 35.69 -43.51 1.38
N THR A 636 34.84 -43.41 2.39
CA THR A 636 34.42 -44.59 3.15
C THR A 636 32.92 -44.54 3.37
N ASN A 637 32.25 -45.54 2.81
CA ASN A 637 30.93 -46.00 3.23
C ASN A 637 30.85 -46.00 4.76
N ILE A 638 30.02 -45.13 5.33
CA ILE A 638 29.45 -45.35 6.66
C ILE A 638 27.95 -45.39 6.43
N GLY A 639 27.45 -46.62 6.24
CA GLY A 639 26.04 -46.89 6.44
C GLY A 639 25.69 -46.66 7.91
N LEU A 640 24.40 -46.36 8.13
CA LEU A 640 23.69 -46.10 9.39
C LEU A 640 23.61 -44.62 9.80
N ILE A 641 22.40 -44.06 9.57
CA ILE A 641 21.58 -43.27 10.52
C ILE A 641 22.29 -42.08 11.22
N GLU A 642 21.76 -40.86 10.99
CA GLU A 642 22.02 -39.59 11.70
C GLU A 642 23.37 -38.88 11.47
N GLN A 643 23.60 -38.31 10.27
CA GLN A 643 24.49 -37.13 10.14
C GLN A 643 23.77 -35.99 9.40
N SER A 644 23.75 -34.80 9.98
CA SER A 644 23.13 -33.61 9.36
C SER A 644 24.04 -33.01 8.29
N TYR A 645 23.49 -32.32 7.28
CA TYR A 645 24.25 -31.61 6.24
C TYR A 645 25.32 -30.64 6.82
N ILE A 646 25.13 -30.18 8.05
CA ILE A 646 26.07 -29.35 8.80
C ILE A 646 27.35 -30.14 9.14
N GLU A 647 27.23 -31.41 9.51
CA GLU A 647 28.38 -32.25 9.86
C GLU A 647 29.24 -32.57 8.64
N THR A 648 28.61 -32.85 7.50
CA THR A 648 29.29 -32.99 6.21
C THR A 648 30.08 -31.73 5.87
N ALA A 649 29.45 -30.56 6.04
CA ALA A 649 30.09 -29.28 5.78
C ALA A 649 31.25 -29.00 6.76
N ILE A 650 31.10 -29.28 8.05
CA ILE A 650 32.17 -29.15 9.06
C ILE A 650 33.36 -30.05 8.70
N LYS A 651 33.10 -31.28 8.25
CA LYS A 651 34.14 -32.23 7.87
C LYS A 651 34.98 -31.69 6.71
N LEU A 652 34.33 -31.18 5.66
CA LEU A 652 35.03 -30.57 4.53
C LEU A 652 35.95 -29.44 4.98
N VAL A 653 35.44 -28.49 5.77
CA VAL A 653 36.24 -27.35 6.24
C VAL A 653 37.47 -27.80 7.04
N ARG A 654 37.33 -28.84 7.90
CA ARG A 654 38.46 -29.41 8.66
C ARG A 654 39.49 -30.13 7.77
N GLU A 655 39.03 -30.79 6.72
CA GLU A 655 39.94 -31.49 5.79
C GLU A 655 40.67 -30.48 4.88
N THR A 656 39.99 -29.41 4.45
CA THR A 656 40.59 -28.34 3.65
C THR A 656 41.57 -27.51 4.49
N PHE A 657 41.24 -27.20 5.75
CA PHE A 657 42.03 -26.35 6.65
C PHE A 657 42.21 -26.95 8.05
N PRO A 658 43.03 -28.00 8.21
CA PRO A 658 43.12 -28.78 9.46
C PRO A 658 43.70 -28.01 10.65
N ASN A 659 44.49 -26.96 10.39
CA ASN A 659 45.16 -26.16 11.42
C ASN A 659 44.45 -24.83 11.72
N THR A 660 43.23 -24.66 11.22
CA THR A 660 42.48 -23.40 11.32
C THR A 660 41.31 -23.54 12.30
N THR A 661 41.13 -22.56 13.17
CA THR A 661 39.93 -22.44 14.01
C THR A 661 38.83 -21.67 13.28
N PHE A 662 37.58 -22.12 13.43
CA PHE A 662 36.42 -21.51 12.79
C PHE A 662 35.16 -21.78 13.61
N ARG A 663 34.12 -20.97 13.40
CA ARG A 663 32.78 -21.17 13.96
C ARG A 663 31.74 -21.33 12.85
N LEU A 664 30.73 -22.15 13.13
CA LEU A 664 29.52 -22.24 12.31
C LEU A 664 28.71 -20.95 12.48
N ARG A 665 28.17 -20.42 11.39
CA ARG A 665 27.21 -19.32 11.44
C ARG A 665 25.77 -19.87 11.51
N GLU A 666 24.91 -19.15 12.21
CA GLU A 666 23.51 -19.56 12.45
C GLU A 666 22.60 -19.43 11.22
N ASP A 667 23.06 -18.75 10.16
CA ASP A 667 22.31 -18.43 8.93
C ASP A 667 22.42 -19.49 7.83
N HIS A 668 22.68 -20.74 8.19
CA HIS A 668 22.62 -21.87 7.25
C HIS A 668 21.16 -22.28 6.98
N TYR A 669 20.86 -22.72 5.76
CA TYR A 669 19.50 -23.09 5.35
C TYR A 669 19.49 -24.19 4.29
N VAL A 670 18.33 -24.81 4.05
CA VAL A 670 18.10 -25.73 2.94
C VAL A 670 17.21 -25.02 1.93
N GLY A 671 17.70 -24.83 0.70
CA GLY A 671 16.92 -24.24 -0.38
C GLY A 671 15.80 -25.16 -0.85
N ASP A 672 14.80 -24.63 -1.56
CA ASP A 672 13.66 -25.39 -2.09
C ASP A 672 14.09 -26.50 -3.09
N ASN A 673 15.26 -26.31 -3.70
CA ASN A 673 15.94 -27.33 -4.52
C ASN A 673 16.52 -28.49 -3.69
N GLY A 674 16.43 -28.44 -2.36
CA GLY A 674 16.95 -29.39 -1.39
C GLY A 674 18.48 -29.37 -1.23
N VAL A 675 19.15 -28.33 -1.72
CA VAL A 675 20.57 -28.10 -1.45
C VAL A 675 20.69 -27.36 -0.12
N ALA A 676 21.51 -27.88 0.78
CA ALA A 676 21.84 -27.21 2.03
C ALA A 676 23.03 -26.26 1.83
N HIS A 677 22.87 -25.02 2.28
CA HIS A 677 23.89 -23.98 2.26
C HIS A 677 24.38 -23.77 3.70
N VAL A 678 25.67 -24.05 3.94
CA VAL A 678 26.29 -23.97 5.27
C VAL A 678 27.42 -22.96 5.25
N HIS A 679 27.42 -22.04 6.24
CA HIS A 679 28.35 -20.90 6.29
C HIS A 679 29.22 -20.95 7.55
N PHE A 680 30.51 -20.70 7.39
CA PHE A 680 31.50 -20.65 8.47
C PHE A 680 32.30 -19.36 8.42
N ARG A 681 32.74 -18.93 9.61
CA ARG A 681 33.63 -17.78 9.80
C ARG A 681 34.90 -18.26 10.48
N GLN A 682 36.06 -17.96 9.90
CA GLN A 682 37.35 -18.25 10.53
C GLN A 682 37.48 -17.42 11.82
N THR A 683 38.05 -18.04 12.84
CA THR A 683 38.34 -17.38 14.11
C THR A 683 39.82 -17.49 14.44
N VAL A 684 40.40 -16.48 15.08
CA VAL A 684 41.76 -16.47 15.60
C VAL A 684 41.71 -15.80 16.97
N HIS A 685 42.24 -16.48 18.01
CA HIS A 685 42.17 -16.01 19.41
C HIS A 685 40.75 -15.59 19.85
N ASP A 686 39.74 -16.39 19.47
CA ASP A 686 38.31 -16.13 19.72
C ASP A 686 37.72 -14.86 19.07
N LEU A 687 38.46 -14.22 18.15
CA LEU A 687 37.97 -13.12 17.31
C LEU A 687 37.72 -13.61 15.88
N ASP A 688 36.71 -13.05 15.22
CA ASP A 688 36.44 -13.33 13.81
C ASP A 688 37.55 -12.75 12.92
N VAL A 689 37.97 -13.52 11.91
CA VAL A 689 38.67 -12.97 10.74
C VAL A 689 37.60 -12.45 9.79
N ASP A 690 37.43 -11.14 9.72
CA ASP A 690 36.18 -10.55 9.22
C ASP A 690 35.94 -10.71 7.72
N ASN A 691 37.02 -10.97 6.95
CA ASN A 691 36.98 -11.35 5.54
C ASN A 691 37.37 -12.82 5.29
N GLY A 692 37.37 -13.67 6.33
CA GLY A 692 37.67 -15.10 6.27
C GLY A 692 36.43 -15.97 6.35
N ASP A 693 35.73 -16.17 5.23
CA ASP A 693 34.48 -16.94 5.13
C ASP A 693 34.69 -18.29 4.42
N PHE A 694 33.84 -19.27 4.74
CA PHE A 694 33.76 -20.54 4.02
C PHE A 694 32.28 -20.90 3.83
N ASN A 695 31.85 -21.12 2.59
CA ASN A 695 30.53 -21.61 2.25
C ASN A 695 30.62 -23.03 1.68
N VAL A 696 29.68 -23.91 2.08
CA VAL A 696 29.61 -25.30 1.60
C VAL A 696 28.20 -25.60 1.14
N ASN A 697 28.08 -26.14 -0.08
CA ASN A 697 26.80 -26.54 -0.67
C ASN A 697 26.70 -28.08 -0.69
N VAL A 698 25.75 -28.62 0.07
CA VAL A 698 25.54 -30.05 0.27
C VAL A 698 24.25 -30.48 -0.43
N GLY A 699 24.33 -31.44 -1.34
CA GLY A 699 23.21 -32.01 -2.06
C GLY A 699 22.29 -32.85 -1.19
N ARG A 700 21.12 -33.20 -1.73
CA ARG A 700 20.10 -34.03 -1.04
C ARG A 700 20.60 -35.42 -0.66
N ASP A 701 21.57 -35.93 -1.40
CA ASP A 701 22.23 -37.22 -1.15
C ASP A 701 23.35 -37.14 -0.09
N GLY A 702 23.54 -35.96 0.52
CA GLY A 702 24.58 -35.70 1.50
C GLY A 702 25.96 -35.45 0.90
N THR A 703 26.08 -35.37 -0.43
CA THR A 703 27.37 -35.09 -1.10
C THR A 703 27.65 -33.60 -1.15
N VAL A 704 28.91 -33.19 -1.00
CA VAL A 704 29.33 -31.82 -1.29
C VAL A 704 29.51 -31.72 -2.80
N PHE A 705 28.88 -30.76 -3.46
CA PHE A 705 29.07 -30.54 -4.90
C PHE A 705 29.69 -29.17 -5.24
N SER A 706 29.73 -28.21 -4.32
CA SER A 706 30.58 -27.02 -4.45
C SER A 706 30.89 -26.36 -3.11
N TYR A 707 31.98 -25.60 -3.06
CA TYR A 707 32.31 -24.76 -1.92
C TYR A 707 33.11 -23.51 -2.35
N GLY A 708 32.99 -22.44 -1.57
CA GLY A 708 33.80 -21.22 -1.71
C GLY A 708 34.48 -20.88 -0.40
N ASN A 709 35.72 -20.41 -0.44
CA ASN A 709 36.50 -20.11 0.76
C ASN A 709 37.39 -18.87 0.60
N SER A 710 37.61 -18.16 1.71
CA SER A 710 38.57 -17.05 1.83
C SER A 710 39.36 -17.13 3.15
N PHE A 711 39.48 -18.33 3.73
CA PHE A 711 40.20 -18.53 4.99
C PHE A 711 41.68 -18.19 4.84
N TYR A 712 42.23 -17.47 5.83
CA TYR A 712 43.64 -17.18 5.93
C TYR A 712 44.44 -18.44 6.27
N THR A 713 45.48 -18.73 5.49
CA THR A 713 46.33 -19.94 5.61
C THR A 713 47.76 -19.66 6.07
N GLY A 714 48.12 -18.39 6.26
CA GLY A 714 49.47 -18.00 6.68
C GLY A 714 49.72 -18.14 8.19
N ALA A 715 50.87 -17.65 8.65
CA ALA A 715 51.27 -17.75 10.05
C ALA A 715 50.42 -16.84 10.96
N VAL A 716 49.80 -17.43 11.99
CA VAL A 716 49.04 -16.71 13.01
C VAL A 716 49.98 -16.22 14.12
N PRO A 717 49.76 -15.02 14.71
CA PRO A 717 50.58 -14.52 15.82
C PRO A 717 50.62 -15.48 17.01
N ASN A 718 51.80 -15.78 17.54
CA ASN A 718 52.00 -16.73 18.64
C ASN A 718 51.70 -16.12 20.02
N ILE A 719 50.43 -15.77 20.25
CA ILE A 719 49.91 -15.23 21.52
C ILE A 719 48.72 -16.08 21.97
N THR A 720 48.64 -16.41 23.27
CA THR A 720 47.63 -17.34 23.78
C THR A 720 46.27 -16.66 24.02
N HIS A 721 46.28 -15.40 24.47
CA HIS A 721 45.07 -14.57 24.66
C HIS A 721 45.40 -13.08 24.48
N LEU A 722 44.47 -12.31 23.93
CA LEU A 722 44.58 -10.86 23.83
C LEU A 722 44.24 -10.18 25.17
N THR A 723 45.07 -9.22 25.57
CA THR A 723 44.88 -8.37 26.75
C THR A 723 44.60 -6.93 26.34
N LYS A 724 44.08 -6.10 27.25
CA LYS A 724 43.86 -4.65 26.99
C LYS A 724 45.12 -3.86 26.62
N ARG A 725 46.32 -4.45 26.73
CA ARG A 725 47.59 -3.83 26.30
C ARG A 725 47.91 -4.09 24.83
N ASP A 726 47.18 -5.00 24.17
CA ASP A 726 47.46 -5.45 22.81
C ASP A 726 46.71 -4.63 21.74
N PHE A 727 45.80 -3.73 22.15
CA PHE A 727 45.02 -2.86 21.26
C PHE A 727 44.64 -1.53 21.95
N THR A 728 44.37 -0.50 21.14
CA THR A 728 43.99 0.86 21.53
C THR A 728 42.52 0.96 21.93
N ASP A 729 42.15 2.09 22.53
CA ASP A 729 40.76 2.42 22.84
C ASP A 729 39.92 2.59 21.56
N PRO A 730 38.71 1.99 21.46
CA PRO A 730 37.88 2.10 20.25
C PRO A 730 37.42 3.53 19.93
N VAL A 731 37.43 4.47 20.89
CA VAL A 731 37.19 5.89 20.63
C VAL A 731 38.31 6.50 19.80
N ALA A 732 39.56 6.05 19.98
CA ALA A 732 40.68 6.48 19.15
C ALA A 732 40.50 6.04 17.69
N ALA A 733 40.07 4.80 17.47
CA ALA A 733 39.76 4.28 16.14
C ALA A 733 38.62 5.05 15.46
N LEU A 734 37.54 5.39 16.19
CA LEU A 734 36.48 6.25 15.66
C LEU A 734 37.04 7.62 15.27
N LYS A 735 37.72 8.33 16.18
CA LYS A 735 38.27 9.68 15.90
C LYS A 735 39.22 9.65 14.69
N PHE A 736 40.01 8.60 14.55
CA PHE A 736 40.88 8.40 13.41
C PHE A 736 40.09 8.25 12.10
N ALA A 737 39.08 7.37 12.08
CA ALA A 737 38.20 7.16 10.92
C ALA A 737 37.45 8.46 10.55
N LEU A 738 36.87 9.17 11.52
CA LEU A 738 36.16 10.43 11.30
C LEU A 738 37.07 11.49 10.65
N THR A 739 38.31 11.60 11.12
CA THR A 739 39.27 12.57 10.60
C THR A 739 39.72 12.22 9.18
N HIS A 740 40.07 10.96 8.92
CA HIS A 740 40.69 10.53 7.66
C HIS A 740 39.68 10.28 6.53
N LEU A 741 38.44 9.95 6.89
CA LEU A 741 37.32 9.81 5.97
C LEU A 741 36.41 11.04 5.95
N GLN A 742 36.76 12.10 6.71
CA GLN A 742 36.03 13.37 6.78
C GLN A 742 34.53 13.18 7.05
N LEU A 743 34.18 12.19 7.88
CA LEU A 743 32.78 11.84 8.12
C LEU A 743 32.08 12.95 8.92
N PRO A 744 30.81 13.28 8.60
CA PRO A 744 30.06 14.37 9.23
C PRO A 744 29.56 14.02 10.64
N ILE A 745 30.40 13.35 11.44
CA ILE A 745 30.10 12.95 12.81
C ILE A 745 31.02 13.74 13.76
N THR A 746 30.44 14.37 14.76
CA THR A 746 31.16 15.02 15.85
C THR A 746 31.35 14.05 17.01
N ALA A 747 32.56 14.02 17.58
CA ALA A 747 32.98 13.04 18.58
C ALA A 747 33.78 13.66 19.75
N ASP A 748 33.34 14.81 20.25
CA ASP A 748 34.07 15.57 21.28
C ASP A 748 34.05 14.86 22.65
N ASP A 749 32.86 14.42 23.11
CA ASP A 749 32.62 13.79 24.42
C ASP A 749 32.18 12.32 24.30
N VAL A 750 32.90 11.53 23.49
CA VAL A 750 32.51 10.13 23.21
C VAL A 750 33.00 9.16 24.29
N SER A 751 32.10 8.25 24.70
CA SER A 751 32.42 7.13 25.60
C SER A 751 32.14 5.78 24.96
N ALA A 752 32.95 4.77 25.27
CA ALA A 752 32.76 3.40 24.78
C ALA A 752 32.04 2.53 25.82
N GLU A 753 30.82 2.09 25.52
CA GLU A 753 30.04 1.17 26.35
C GLU A 753 30.24 -0.28 25.86
N SER A 754 30.76 -1.15 26.72
CA SER A 754 30.92 -2.58 26.39
C SER A 754 29.56 -3.27 26.26
N THR A 755 29.40 -4.09 25.22
CA THR A 755 28.23 -4.95 25.06
C THR A 755 28.41 -6.32 25.74
N LYS A 756 27.40 -7.19 25.66
CA LYS A 756 27.50 -8.60 26.09
C LYS A 756 28.46 -9.42 25.22
N HIS A 757 28.78 -8.95 24.01
CA HIS A 757 29.73 -9.60 23.13
C HIS A 757 31.16 -9.13 23.47
N PRO A 758 32.13 -10.05 23.65
CA PRO A 758 33.52 -9.68 23.91
C PRO A 758 34.03 -8.69 22.86
N HIS A 759 34.76 -7.66 23.31
CA HIS A 759 35.43 -6.66 22.47
C HIS A 759 34.53 -5.90 21.47
N LYS A 760 33.22 -5.84 21.74
CA LYS A 760 32.25 -5.03 20.99
C LYS A 760 31.74 -3.88 21.84
N TYR A 761 31.80 -2.67 21.30
CA TYR A 761 31.49 -1.43 21.99
C TYR A 761 30.48 -0.59 21.19
N ILE A 762 29.61 0.12 21.92
CA ILE A 762 28.75 1.18 21.38
C ILE A 762 29.38 2.52 21.78
N LEU A 763 29.58 3.42 20.82
CA LEU A 763 30.24 4.70 21.02
C LEU A 763 29.19 5.80 21.21
N ARG A 764 28.91 6.13 22.48
CA ARG A 764 27.87 7.09 22.88
C ARG A 764 28.40 8.52 22.90
N GLY A 765 27.52 9.48 22.69
CA GLY A 765 27.86 10.91 22.74
C GLY A 765 28.36 11.46 21.40
N THR A 766 28.08 10.77 20.31
CA THR A 766 28.31 11.26 18.95
C THR A 766 27.09 12.02 18.43
N SER A 767 27.29 12.96 17.50
CA SER A 767 26.21 13.64 16.77
C SER A 767 26.52 13.69 15.29
N GLY A 768 25.51 13.58 14.43
CA GLY A 768 25.68 13.55 12.96
C GLY A 768 25.65 12.15 12.34
N ALA A 769 25.66 11.09 13.15
CA ALA A 769 25.33 9.73 12.72
C ALA A 769 23.83 9.44 12.94
N VAL A 770 23.23 8.62 12.06
CA VAL A 770 21.83 8.16 12.16
C VAL A 770 21.64 7.23 13.37
N SER A 771 22.67 6.44 13.68
CA SER A 771 22.73 5.61 14.87
C SER A 771 24.10 5.72 15.55
N ASP A 772 24.17 5.41 16.86
CA ASP A 772 25.44 5.42 17.58
C ASP A 772 26.46 4.51 16.89
N PRO A 773 27.66 5.01 16.53
CA PRO A 773 28.70 4.20 15.93
C PRO A 773 29.07 3.00 16.79
N LYS A 774 29.44 1.90 16.14
CA LYS A 774 29.84 0.66 16.82
C LYS A 774 31.28 0.33 16.49
N ALA A 775 32.01 -0.18 17.46
CA ALA A 775 33.36 -0.69 17.25
C ALA A 775 33.40 -2.17 17.64
N LEU A 776 33.94 -3.01 16.76
CA LEU A 776 34.19 -4.42 17.01
C LEU A 776 35.65 -4.74 16.73
N LEU A 777 36.34 -5.38 17.67
CA LEU A 777 37.70 -5.86 17.47
C LEU A 777 37.65 -7.15 16.62
N VAL A 778 38.38 -7.17 15.51
CA VAL A 778 38.42 -8.28 14.55
C VAL A 778 39.84 -8.51 14.04
N TYR A 779 40.09 -9.68 13.46
CA TYR A 779 41.21 -9.86 12.55
C TYR A 779 40.78 -9.52 11.12
N LEU A 780 41.70 -8.99 10.31
CA LEU A 780 41.48 -8.72 8.90
C LEU A 780 42.69 -9.21 8.10
N MET A 781 42.44 -9.94 7.01
CA MET A 781 43.48 -10.25 6.04
C MET A 781 43.65 -9.05 5.09
N LYS A 782 44.86 -8.49 5.04
CA LYS A 782 45.20 -7.37 4.15
C LYS A 782 45.43 -7.83 2.71
N SER A 783 45.49 -6.85 1.80
CA SER A 783 45.79 -7.05 0.37
C SER A 783 47.16 -7.70 0.11
N ASP A 784 48.13 -7.50 1.00
CA ASP A 784 49.45 -8.12 0.95
C ASP A 784 49.48 -9.59 1.42
N GLY A 785 48.31 -10.16 1.76
CA GLY A 785 48.18 -11.54 2.22
C GLY A 785 48.63 -11.74 3.66
N THR A 786 48.79 -10.69 4.47
CA THR A 786 49.11 -10.80 5.91
C THR A 786 47.88 -10.54 6.79
N LEU A 787 47.89 -11.09 8.01
CA LEU A 787 46.81 -10.94 8.97
C LEU A 787 47.11 -9.81 9.97
N CYS A 788 46.19 -8.87 10.14
CA CYS A 788 46.30 -7.77 11.12
C CYS A 788 45.12 -7.74 12.09
N LEU A 789 45.32 -7.09 13.24
CA LEU A 789 44.27 -6.84 14.23
C LEU A 789 43.68 -5.45 13.95
N ALA A 790 42.36 -5.34 13.81
CA ALA A 790 41.69 -4.11 13.42
C ALA A 790 40.43 -3.83 14.26
N TRP A 791 40.14 -2.55 14.46
CA TRP A 791 38.83 -2.07 14.87
C TRP A 791 37.96 -1.92 13.63
N ARG A 792 36.88 -2.70 13.53
CA ARG A 792 35.80 -2.45 12.59
C ARG A 792 34.87 -1.41 13.19
N VAL A 793 35.01 -0.17 12.71
CA VAL A 793 34.17 0.97 13.09
C VAL A 793 33.02 1.06 12.08
N GLU A 794 31.80 0.92 12.58
CA GLU A 794 30.55 1.00 11.82
C GLU A 794 29.95 2.40 12.01
N THR A 795 29.80 3.16 10.93
CA THR A 795 29.21 4.49 10.91
C THR A 795 28.11 4.59 9.87
N ASP A 796 26.91 4.97 10.32
CA ASP A 796 25.74 5.23 9.50
C ASP A 796 25.52 6.76 9.44
N VAL A 797 25.79 7.37 8.29
CA VAL A 797 25.70 8.82 8.07
C VAL A 797 24.61 9.18 7.06
N ASP A 798 23.56 8.36 6.96
CA ASP A 798 22.41 8.49 6.06
C ASP A 798 22.77 8.19 4.59
N ASP A 799 23.64 9.00 3.99
CA ASP A 799 24.03 8.87 2.58
C ASP A 799 24.98 7.68 2.32
N ASN A 800 25.74 7.26 3.33
CA ASN A 800 26.64 6.10 3.27
C ASN A 800 26.57 5.30 4.59
N TRP A 801 26.71 3.98 4.49
CA TRP A 801 26.89 3.11 5.65
C TRP A 801 28.22 2.40 5.53
N LEU A 802 29.19 2.86 6.32
CA LEU A 802 30.58 2.44 6.21
C LEU A 802 30.97 1.47 7.32
N LEU A 803 31.71 0.43 6.93
CA LEU A 803 32.58 -0.34 7.82
C LEU A 803 34.02 0.05 7.55
N THR A 804 34.62 0.80 8.47
CA THR A 804 36.02 1.21 8.39
C THR A 804 36.88 0.31 9.27
N TYR A 805 37.87 -0.34 8.69
CA TYR A 805 38.84 -1.17 9.40
C TYR A 805 40.07 -0.34 9.75
N VAL A 806 40.17 0.08 11.01
CA VAL A 806 41.28 0.88 11.54
C VAL A 806 42.25 -0.01 12.29
N ASP A 807 43.56 0.25 12.19
CA ASP A 807 44.56 -0.50 12.97
C ASP A 807 44.25 -0.49 14.46
N ALA A 808 44.21 -1.69 15.06
CA ALA A 808 43.87 -1.82 16.47
C ALA A 808 45.04 -1.53 17.40
N LYS A 809 46.29 -1.45 16.93
CA LYS A 809 47.46 -1.29 17.81
C LYS A 809 47.89 0.15 18.04
N THR A 810 47.75 1.00 17.03
CA THR A 810 48.14 2.41 17.07
C THR A 810 46.96 3.33 16.76
N ALA A 811 45.94 2.83 16.04
CA ALA A 811 44.87 3.65 15.46
C ALA A 811 45.40 4.75 14.53
N GLU A 812 46.42 4.42 13.73
CA GLU A 812 47.09 5.36 12.81
C GLU A 812 47.00 4.96 11.32
N GLU A 813 46.28 3.87 11.00
CA GLU A 813 46.13 3.38 9.62
C GLU A 813 44.72 2.85 9.36
N ILE A 814 44.18 3.06 8.15
CA ILE A 814 42.94 2.43 7.66
C ILE A 814 43.33 1.29 6.71
N TYR A 815 42.99 0.05 7.09
CA TYR A 815 43.25 -1.15 6.29
C TYR A 815 42.20 -1.41 5.22
N GLY A 816 41.00 -0.89 5.40
CA GLY A 816 40.00 -0.87 4.34
C GLY A 816 38.69 -0.23 4.74
N VAL A 817 37.87 0.06 3.75
CA VAL A 817 36.51 0.58 3.92
C VAL A 817 35.57 -0.25 3.06
N VAL A 818 34.46 -0.68 3.67
CA VAL A 818 33.32 -1.28 2.96
C VAL A 818 32.18 -0.29 3.06
N ASP A 819 31.68 0.16 1.92
CA ASP A 819 30.43 0.91 1.84
C ASP A 819 29.29 -0.05 1.49
N TYR A 820 28.20 0.01 2.24
CA TYR A 820 26.98 -0.75 1.95
C TYR A 820 26.08 -0.06 0.89
N VAL A 821 26.42 1.15 0.43
CA VAL A 821 25.70 1.85 -0.65
C VAL A 821 26.29 1.48 -2.02
N SER A 822 25.42 1.16 -2.99
CA SER A 822 25.80 0.80 -4.38
C SER A 822 25.57 1.98 -5.32
N GLU A 823 26.52 2.27 -6.21
CA GLU A 823 26.38 3.23 -7.31
C GLU A 823 25.60 2.61 -8.48
N ALA A 824 24.87 3.42 -9.26
CA ALA A 824 24.27 3.02 -10.52
C ALA A 824 24.96 3.73 -11.70
N THR A 825 25.19 2.99 -12.79
CA THR A 825 25.75 3.53 -14.04
C THR A 825 24.80 3.30 -15.20
N VAL A 826 24.62 4.29 -16.08
CA VAL A 826 23.82 4.18 -17.30
C VAL A 826 24.63 4.65 -18.50
N GLN A 827 24.71 3.82 -19.55
CA GLN A 827 25.33 4.23 -20.81
C GLN A 827 24.25 4.79 -21.75
N VAL A 828 24.36 6.04 -22.20
CA VAL A 828 23.30 6.75 -22.95
C VAL A 828 23.85 7.84 -23.86
N TYR A 829 23.03 8.32 -24.80
CA TYR A 829 23.21 9.66 -25.36
C TYR A 829 22.74 10.66 -24.29
N GLY A 830 23.66 11.53 -23.86
CA GLY A 830 23.43 12.42 -22.73
C GLY A 830 22.36 13.49 -23.01
N TRP A 831 21.86 14.10 -21.94
CA TRP A 831 20.87 15.16 -21.99
C TRP A 831 21.30 16.31 -22.92
N GLY A 832 20.36 16.78 -23.77
CA GLY A 832 20.62 17.80 -24.80
C GLY A 832 21.08 17.23 -26.15
N ILE A 833 21.54 15.97 -26.22
CA ILE A 833 21.78 15.29 -27.49
C ILE A 833 20.44 14.78 -28.04
N ASN A 834 20.04 15.28 -29.20
CA ASN A 834 18.75 14.92 -29.78
C ASN A 834 18.75 13.50 -30.36
N ASP A 835 19.82 13.11 -31.06
CA ASP A 835 19.85 11.88 -31.82
C ASP A 835 21.29 11.39 -32.04
N PRO A 836 21.47 10.10 -32.39
CA PRO A 836 22.79 9.51 -32.64
C PRO A 836 23.63 10.20 -33.71
N GLY A 837 23.02 10.98 -34.62
CA GLY A 837 23.76 11.67 -35.69
C GLY A 837 24.58 12.87 -35.21
N GLN A 838 24.45 13.26 -33.94
CA GLN A 838 25.08 14.47 -33.40
C GLN A 838 26.40 14.22 -32.67
N VAL A 839 26.69 12.98 -32.28
CA VAL A 839 27.89 12.59 -31.52
C VAL A 839 28.38 11.21 -31.96
N ASP A 840 29.68 10.98 -31.83
CA ASP A 840 30.29 9.71 -32.28
C ASP A 840 30.05 8.55 -31.31
N SER A 841 29.77 8.83 -30.03
CA SER A 841 29.62 7.80 -29.01
C SER A 841 28.68 8.20 -27.86
N ARG A 842 28.18 7.17 -27.17
CA ARG A 842 27.40 7.30 -25.93
C ARG A 842 28.34 7.48 -24.73
N VAL A 843 27.85 8.15 -23.70
CA VAL A 843 28.56 8.39 -22.44
C VAL A 843 28.06 7.45 -21.35
N VAL A 844 28.92 7.09 -20.40
CA VAL A 844 28.52 6.42 -19.16
C VAL A 844 28.34 7.48 -18.08
N LEU A 845 27.17 7.53 -17.48
CA LEU A 845 26.84 8.46 -16.40
C LEU A 845 26.65 7.67 -15.11
N THR A 846 27.26 8.14 -14.02
CA THR A 846 27.08 7.61 -12.67
C THR A 846 26.04 8.44 -11.94
N ASP A 847 25.05 7.80 -11.32
CA ASP A 847 23.99 8.41 -10.52
C ASP A 847 23.38 9.69 -11.15
N PRO A 848 22.82 9.62 -12.37
CA PRO A 848 22.42 10.79 -13.15
C PRO A 848 21.20 11.56 -12.61
N TRP A 849 20.59 11.10 -11.50
CA TRP A 849 19.42 11.73 -10.90
C TRP A 849 19.78 12.98 -10.10
N ASP A 850 18.88 13.95 -10.10
CA ASP A 850 18.99 15.07 -9.15
C ASP A 850 18.35 14.67 -7.82
N LEU A 851 19.14 14.52 -6.75
CA LEU A 851 18.61 14.12 -5.43
C LEU A 851 17.62 15.14 -4.82
N LYS A 852 17.60 16.38 -5.30
CA LYS A 852 16.61 17.36 -4.87
C LYS A 852 15.22 16.99 -5.40
N GLU A 853 15.16 16.61 -6.68
CA GLU A 853 13.94 16.38 -7.46
C GLU A 853 13.52 14.90 -7.47
N SER A 854 14.50 13.99 -7.54
CA SER A 854 14.41 12.54 -7.41
C SER A 854 15.19 12.00 -6.19
N PRO A 855 14.78 12.34 -4.95
CA PRO A 855 15.45 11.92 -3.71
C PRO A 855 15.34 10.42 -3.39
N LEU A 856 14.49 9.69 -4.10
CA LEU A 856 14.45 8.23 -4.03
C LEU A 856 15.39 7.60 -5.07
N THR A 857 16.22 8.40 -5.74
CA THR A 857 16.87 8.06 -7.01
C THR A 857 15.84 7.71 -8.08
N TRP A 858 16.31 7.30 -9.26
CA TRP A 858 15.42 6.78 -10.29
C TRP A 858 15.06 5.31 -10.07
N PHE A 859 15.76 4.60 -9.19
CA PHE A 859 15.67 3.15 -9.00
C PHE A 859 14.93 2.72 -7.73
N SER A 860 14.34 3.64 -6.97
CA SER A 860 13.46 3.32 -5.85
C SER A 860 12.10 3.95 -6.00
N ASP A 861 11.07 3.30 -5.45
CA ASP A 861 9.73 3.86 -5.28
C ASP A 861 9.43 4.20 -3.79
N GLY A 862 10.47 4.12 -2.93
CA GLY A 862 10.38 4.38 -1.50
C GLY A 862 9.81 3.22 -0.69
N GLN A 863 9.34 2.15 -1.34
CA GLN A 863 9.04 0.87 -0.69
C GLN A 863 10.08 -0.19 -1.06
N LYS A 864 10.57 -0.16 -2.30
CA LYS A 864 11.53 -1.10 -2.82
C LYS A 864 12.57 -0.40 -3.70
N ASN A 865 13.83 -0.80 -3.52
CA ASN A 865 14.90 -0.51 -4.47
C ASN A 865 14.89 -1.58 -5.57
N TRP A 866 15.03 -1.14 -6.80
CA TRP A 866 14.99 -1.96 -8.00
C TRP A 866 16.38 -2.08 -8.59
N THR A 867 16.71 -3.28 -9.06
CA THR A 867 17.93 -3.59 -9.82
C THR A 867 17.68 -3.47 -11.34
N THR A 868 16.54 -2.90 -11.73
CA THR A 868 16.07 -2.81 -13.12
C THR A 868 15.56 -1.40 -13.40
N THR A 869 15.25 -1.06 -14.67
CA THR A 869 14.75 0.25 -15.14
C THR A 869 13.34 0.58 -14.65
N ARG A 870 13.18 0.68 -13.32
CA ARG A 870 11.95 0.97 -12.60
C ARG A 870 12.26 1.78 -11.34
N GLY A 871 11.43 2.77 -11.07
CA GLY A 871 11.40 3.43 -9.76
C GLY A 871 10.28 4.45 -9.69
N ASN A 872 10.52 5.56 -9.00
CA ASN A 872 9.46 6.49 -8.65
C ASN A 872 8.82 7.19 -9.86
N ASN A 873 9.62 7.61 -10.84
CA ASN A 873 9.13 8.48 -11.91
C ASN A 873 8.63 7.69 -13.14
N GLY A 874 9.09 6.44 -13.30
CA GLY A 874 8.71 5.61 -14.43
C GLY A 874 9.10 4.14 -14.30
N ILE A 875 8.54 3.34 -15.18
CA ILE A 875 8.85 1.92 -15.38
C ILE A 875 9.02 1.66 -16.88
N ALA A 876 10.24 1.28 -17.28
CA ALA A 876 10.57 1.04 -18.68
C ALA A 876 10.69 -0.46 -18.98
N GLN A 877 10.18 -0.86 -20.14
CA GLN A 877 10.18 -2.24 -20.62
C GLN A 877 10.08 -2.27 -22.14
N GLU A 878 10.41 -3.42 -22.72
CA GLU A 878 9.99 -3.71 -24.09
C GLU A 878 8.47 -3.93 -24.16
N ASN A 879 7.89 -3.66 -25.33
CA ASN A 879 6.55 -4.14 -25.65
C ASN A 879 6.39 -4.54 -27.12
N ILE A 880 7.35 -5.29 -27.66
CA ILE A 880 7.45 -5.62 -29.08
C ILE A 880 6.21 -6.38 -29.59
N ASN A 881 5.54 -7.11 -28.71
CA ASN A 881 4.36 -7.91 -29.04
C ASN A 881 3.02 -7.20 -28.76
N ASN A 882 3.05 -5.90 -28.42
CA ASN A 882 1.85 -5.11 -28.07
C ASN A 882 1.00 -5.79 -26.99
N LEU A 883 1.64 -6.20 -25.89
CA LEU A 883 0.95 -6.80 -24.76
C LEU A 883 0.19 -5.71 -23.98
N PRO A 884 -1.00 -6.02 -23.43
CA PRO A 884 -1.77 -5.07 -22.63
C PRO A 884 -1.16 -4.86 -21.23
N THR A 885 -0.21 -5.72 -20.83
CA THR A 885 0.52 -5.66 -19.56
C THR A 885 1.91 -5.07 -19.76
N TYR A 886 2.47 -4.48 -18.70
CA TYR A 886 3.84 -3.94 -18.71
C TYR A 886 4.68 -4.40 -17.51
N LEU A 887 4.05 -4.72 -16.37
CA LEU A 887 4.76 -5.04 -15.12
C LEU A 887 5.75 -6.21 -15.24
N ASN A 888 5.41 -7.25 -16.00
CA ASN A 888 6.23 -8.45 -16.18
C ASN A 888 6.92 -8.50 -17.55
N ASN A 889 6.79 -7.45 -18.36
CA ASN A 889 7.48 -7.38 -19.64
C ASN A 889 8.98 -7.26 -19.41
N PHE A 890 9.73 -7.68 -20.43
CA PHE A 890 11.18 -7.75 -20.30
C PHE A 890 11.78 -6.35 -20.12
N ARG A 891 12.77 -6.29 -19.22
CA ARG A 891 13.61 -5.14 -18.96
C ARG A 891 14.97 -5.61 -18.43
N PRO A 892 16.05 -4.88 -18.71
CA PRO A 892 17.36 -5.23 -18.20
C PRO A 892 17.36 -5.25 -16.67
N ASP A 893 17.88 -6.31 -16.08
CA ASP A 893 18.08 -6.46 -14.63
C ASP A 893 19.59 -6.57 -14.36
N SER A 894 20.09 -5.67 -13.53
CA SER A 894 21.50 -5.52 -13.19
C SER A 894 21.62 -5.43 -11.67
N PRO A 895 22.01 -6.52 -10.98
CA PRO A 895 22.15 -6.53 -9.51
C PRO A 895 23.12 -5.47 -8.97
N THR A 896 24.10 -5.07 -9.78
CA THR A 896 25.07 -4.02 -9.49
C THR A 896 24.64 -2.64 -10.02
N GLN A 897 23.41 -2.52 -10.53
CA GLN A 897 22.87 -1.31 -11.16
C GLN A 897 23.75 -0.72 -12.27
N ASN A 898 24.54 -1.56 -12.96
CA ASN A 898 25.28 -1.19 -14.16
C ASN A 898 24.45 -1.49 -15.42
N PHE A 899 23.89 -0.44 -16.02
CA PHE A 899 23.08 -0.46 -17.23
C PHE A 899 23.90 0.05 -18.44
N SER A 900 25.09 -0.52 -18.63
CA SER A 900 25.94 -0.27 -19.80
C SER A 900 25.74 -1.36 -20.84
N TYR A 901 24.85 -1.09 -21.81
CA TYR A 901 24.52 -2.03 -22.88
C TYR A 901 24.94 -1.48 -24.24
N GLU A 902 25.48 -2.35 -25.10
CA GLU A 902 25.91 -1.98 -26.44
C GLU A 902 24.75 -1.49 -27.32
N TYR A 903 25.06 -0.53 -28.18
CA TYR A 903 24.20 -0.08 -29.29
C TYR A 903 25.02 -0.24 -30.58
N PRO A 904 24.92 -1.39 -31.26
CA PRO A 904 25.78 -1.73 -32.38
C PRO A 904 25.39 -0.94 -33.64
N ALA A 905 26.40 -0.43 -34.35
CA ALA A 905 26.20 0.24 -35.63
C ALA A 905 25.59 -0.73 -36.65
N GLY A 906 24.36 -0.47 -37.09
CA GLY A 906 23.65 -1.31 -38.07
C GLY A 906 22.97 -2.55 -37.51
N GLY A 907 22.89 -2.73 -36.18
CA GLY A 907 22.17 -3.84 -35.56
C GLY A 907 20.65 -3.82 -35.80
N SER A 908 20.01 -4.97 -35.66
CA SER A 908 18.55 -5.06 -35.64
C SER A 908 18.00 -4.44 -34.35
N PRO A 909 16.81 -3.81 -34.35
CA PRO A 909 16.18 -3.28 -33.13
C PRO A 909 16.17 -4.21 -31.93
N ARG A 910 16.01 -5.52 -32.16
CA ARG A 910 16.03 -6.53 -31.09
C ARG A 910 17.41 -6.69 -30.43
N ASP A 911 18.49 -6.46 -31.17
CA ASP A 911 19.86 -6.70 -30.69
C ASP A 911 20.26 -5.69 -29.61
N TYR A 912 19.61 -4.52 -29.59
CA TYR A 912 19.91 -3.42 -28.66
C TYR A 912 18.73 -3.04 -27.77
N ILE A 913 17.78 -3.95 -27.55
CA ILE A 913 16.59 -3.67 -26.72
C ILE A 913 16.95 -3.18 -25.31
N ASN A 914 18.01 -3.72 -24.69
CA ASN A 914 18.48 -3.26 -23.38
C ASN A 914 18.97 -1.80 -23.40
N ALA A 915 19.73 -1.42 -24.44
CA ALA A 915 20.17 -0.04 -24.62
C ALA A 915 19.00 0.90 -24.90
N SER A 916 18.00 0.45 -25.67
CA SER A 916 16.75 1.18 -25.91
C SER A 916 15.98 1.43 -24.61
N ILE A 917 15.67 0.39 -23.84
CA ILE A 917 14.95 0.53 -22.56
C ILE A 917 15.71 1.46 -21.60
N THR A 918 17.04 1.34 -21.53
CA THR A 918 17.89 2.18 -20.68
C THR A 918 17.88 3.64 -21.13
N GLN A 919 17.98 3.91 -22.45
CA GLN A 919 17.90 5.26 -23.00
C GLN A 919 16.53 5.90 -22.74
N LEU A 920 15.44 5.16 -22.95
CA LEU A 920 14.09 5.64 -22.69
C LEU A 920 13.89 6.00 -21.22
N PHE A 921 14.35 5.12 -20.33
CA PHE A 921 14.31 5.35 -18.88
C PHE A 921 15.12 6.58 -18.48
N TYR A 922 16.33 6.74 -19.01
CA TYR A 922 17.18 7.91 -18.76
C TYR A 922 16.52 9.21 -19.21
N THR A 923 16.08 9.29 -20.47
CA THR A 923 15.52 10.53 -21.04
C THR A 923 14.25 10.95 -20.30
N ALA A 924 13.36 10.00 -19.99
CA ALA A 924 12.12 10.28 -19.27
C ALA A 924 12.37 10.77 -17.82
N ASN A 925 13.30 10.14 -17.10
CA ASN A 925 13.63 10.56 -15.74
C ASN A 925 14.39 11.90 -15.71
N ALA A 926 15.33 12.12 -16.64
CA ALA A 926 16.04 13.38 -16.76
C ALA A 926 15.10 14.55 -17.09
N TYR A 927 14.04 14.29 -17.87
CA TYR A 927 13.02 15.28 -18.17
C TYR A 927 12.06 15.51 -17.00
N HIS A 928 11.66 14.45 -16.28
CA HIS A 928 10.92 14.58 -15.02
C HIS A 928 11.65 15.55 -14.07
N ASP A 929 12.95 15.35 -13.84
CA ASP A 929 13.72 16.19 -12.93
C ASP A 929 13.77 17.66 -13.40
N LEU A 930 13.93 17.91 -14.71
CA LEU A 930 13.88 19.28 -15.25
C LEU A 930 12.50 19.93 -15.08
N LEU A 931 11.43 19.19 -15.40
CA LEU A 931 10.05 19.68 -15.26
C LEU A 931 9.71 19.97 -13.80
N TYR A 932 10.18 19.13 -12.88
CA TYR A 932 10.05 19.34 -11.45
C TYR A 932 10.73 20.65 -11.03
N THR A 933 11.98 20.86 -11.45
CA THR A 933 12.71 22.12 -11.21
C THR A 933 11.96 23.34 -11.76
N LEU A 934 11.28 23.20 -12.90
CA LEU A 934 10.47 24.25 -13.51
C LEU A 934 9.05 24.39 -12.92
N GLY A 935 8.67 23.56 -11.94
CA GLY A 935 7.44 23.70 -11.15
C GLY A 935 6.38 22.62 -11.36
N PHE A 936 6.61 21.63 -12.23
CA PHE A 936 5.73 20.47 -12.38
C PHE A 936 6.00 19.45 -11.27
N THR A 937 5.52 19.79 -10.08
CA THR A 937 5.68 19.05 -8.82
C THR A 937 4.50 18.12 -8.57
N GLU A 938 4.52 17.38 -7.46
CA GLU A 938 3.46 16.43 -7.11
C GLU A 938 2.10 17.13 -7.03
N LYS A 939 2.02 18.31 -6.41
CA LYS A 939 0.78 19.10 -6.36
C LYS A 939 0.27 19.57 -7.72
N ALA A 940 1.19 19.74 -8.66
CA ALA A 940 0.88 20.13 -10.03
C ALA A 940 0.49 18.92 -10.89
N GLY A 941 0.39 17.72 -10.31
CA GLY A 941 0.00 16.50 -10.99
C GLY A 941 1.13 15.91 -11.82
N ASN A 942 2.37 15.91 -11.31
CA ASN A 942 3.47 15.20 -11.95
C ASN A 942 3.31 13.67 -11.86
N PHE A 943 4.21 12.93 -12.52
CA PHE A 943 4.12 11.47 -12.62
C PHE A 943 5.05 10.81 -11.62
N GLN A 944 4.52 10.37 -10.48
CA GLN A 944 5.30 9.72 -9.43
C GLN A 944 4.52 8.58 -8.76
N TRP A 945 5.20 7.46 -8.55
CA TRP A 945 4.62 6.32 -7.84
C TRP A 945 4.36 6.66 -6.36
N ASN A 946 5.25 7.43 -5.76
CA ASN A 946 5.23 7.85 -4.37
C ASN A 946 5.57 9.33 -4.26
N ASN A 947 4.55 10.13 -3.92
CA ASN A 947 4.66 11.59 -3.79
C ASN A 947 5.23 12.00 -2.43
N ARG A 948 5.53 11.04 -1.55
CA ARG A 948 6.12 11.24 -0.20
C ARG A 948 5.34 12.21 0.67
N GLY A 949 4.04 12.35 0.41
CA GLY A 949 3.16 13.30 1.11
C GLY A 949 3.36 14.77 0.73
N LEU A 950 4.02 15.07 -0.41
CA LEU A 950 4.23 16.44 -0.90
C LEU A 950 2.99 17.01 -1.62
N GLY A 951 1.99 16.19 -1.94
CA GLY A 951 0.72 16.59 -2.55
C GLY A 951 0.42 15.79 -3.82
N GLY A 952 -0.60 16.19 -4.58
CA GLY A 952 -1.05 15.42 -5.75
C GLY A 952 -1.62 14.05 -5.39
N LYS A 953 -1.85 13.22 -6.41
CA LYS A 953 -2.26 11.83 -6.28
C LYS A 953 -1.14 10.92 -6.76
N GLU A 954 -0.66 10.07 -5.87
CA GLU A 954 0.41 9.11 -6.12
C GLU A 954 -0.01 7.93 -7.01
N LYS A 955 0.95 7.03 -7.30
CA LYS A 955 0.81 5.79 -8.09
C LYS A 955 0.61 6.02 -9.57
N ASP A 956 1.26 7.04 -10.11
CA ASP A 956 1.03 7.48 -11.48
C ASP A 956 2.29 7.80 -12.28
N TYR A 957 3.39 7.12 -11.94
CA TYR A 957 4.60 7.07 -12.76
C TYR A 957 4.32 6.84 -14.26
N VAL A 958 5.29 7.13 -15.12
CA VAL A 958 5.12 6.88 -16.55
C VAL A 958 5.45 5.43 -16.89
N ILE A 959 4.51 4.74 -17.54
CA ILE A 959 4.75 3.44 -18.20
C ILE A 959 5.46 3.74 -19.53
N LEU A 960 6.71 3.28 -19.66
CA LEU A 960 7.60 3.60 -20.78
C LEU A 960 7.85 2.36 -21.65
N ASN A 961 7.07 2.20 -22.72
CA ASN A 961 7.22 1.06 -23.63
C ASN A 961 8.22 1.39 -24.75
N ALA A 962 9.36 0.69 -24.75
CA ALA A 962 10.34 0.73 -25.82
C ALA A 962 9.99 -0.26 -26.93
N GLN A 963 10.20 0.15 -28.19
CA GLN A 963 9.96 -0.64 -29.40
C GLN A 963 8.57 -1.29 -29.42
N ASP A 964 7.55 -0.55 -29.00
CA ASP A 964 6.20 -1.06 -28.84
C ASP A 964 5.61 -1.54 -30.18
N GLY A 965 5.03 -2.74 -30.17
CA GLY A 965 4.48 -3.41 -31.35
C GLY A 965 3.13 -2.85 -31.82
N ALA A 966 2.53 -1.92 -31.09
CA ALA A 966 1.24 -1.33 -31.45
C ALA A 966 1.29 -0.47 -32.72
N GLY A 967 2.48 0.02 -33.09
CA GLY A 967 2.66 0.96 -34.19
C GLY A 967 4.07 0.99 -34.77
N ARG A 968 4.22 1.79 -35.83
CA ARG A 968 5.49 2.15 -36.48
C ARG A 968 5.42 3.58 -36.97
N ASN A 969 6.58 4.22 -37.15
CA ASN A 969 6.70 5.58 -37.68
C ASN A 969 5.92 6.63 -36.90
N ASN A 970 5.76 6.44 -35.59
CA ASN A 970 5.05 7.35 -34.71
C ASN A 970 5.51 7.15 -33.25
N ALA A 971 4.90 7.86 -32.32
CA ALA A 971 4.85 7.54 -30.91
C ALA A 971 3.51 8.04 -30.35
N ASP A 972 3.16 7.65 -29.12
CA ASP A 972 2.03 8.29 -28.44
C ASP A 972 2.17 8.26 -26.92
N PHE A 973 1.45 9.18 -26.28
CA PHE A 973 1.35 9.31 -24.85
C PHE A 973 -0.11 9.43 -24.41
N THR A 974 -0.55 8.50 -23.56
CA THR A 974 -1.88 8.58 -22.95
C THR A 974 -1.79 9.16 -21.54
N THR A 975 -2.45 10.31 -21.33
CA THR A 975 -2.45 11.03 -20.05
C THR A 975 -3.80 10.94 -19.35
N PRO A 976 -4.02 9.97 -18.44
CA PRO A 976 -5.17 10.03 -17.54
C PRO A 976 -4.97 11.10 -16.45
N PRO A 977 -6.03 11.44 -15.69
CA PRO A 977 -5.93 12.34 -14.54
C PRO A 977 -4.92 11.89 -13.49
N ASP A 978 -4.54 12.83 -12.62
CA ASP A 978 -3.64 12.62 -11.49
C ASP A 978 -3.98 11.37 -10.68
N GLY A 979 -2.97 10.59 -10.32
CA GLY A 979 -3.12 9.32 -9.59
C GLY A 979 -3.43 8.09 -10.46
N SER A 980 -3.36 8.22 -11.79
CA SER A 980 -3.38 7.09 -12.72
C SER A 980 -2.15 7.11 -13.62
N PRO A 981 -1.42 5.99 -13.79
CA PRO A 981 -0.23 5.94 -14.62
C PRO A 981 -0.48 6.41 -16.04
N ALA A 982 0.31 7.38 -16.49
CA ALA A 982 0.40 7.69 -17.90
C ALA A 982 1.21 6.63 -18.65
N ARG A 983 1.03 6.55 -19.96
CA ARG A 983 1.70 5.53 -20.77
C ARG A 983 2.23 6.13 -22.05
N MET A 984 3.55 6.01 -22.23
CA MET A 984 4.29 6.34 -23.43
C MET A 984 4.56 5.06 -24.23
N ARG A 985 4.30 5.11 -25.54
CA ARG A 985 4.61 4.03 -26.48
C ARG A 985 5.54 4.57 -27.55
N MET A 986 6.77 4.07 -27.56
CA MET A 986 7.80 4.45 -28.53
C MET A 986 7.88 3.40 -29.63
N TYR A 987 7.79 3.81 -30.89
CA TYR A 987 7.78 2.88 -32.02
C TYR A 987 9.08 2.90 -32.85
N LEU A 988 9.23 1.86 -33.66
CA LEU A 988 10.29 1.78 -34.68
C LEU A 988 9.89 2.57 -35.93
N PHE A 989 10.87 3.25 -36.53
CA PHE A 989 10.75 4.00 -37.77
C PHE A 989 11.41 3.27 -38.94
N THR A 990 10.66 3.02 -40.00
CA THR A 990 11.04 2.19 -41.14
C THR A 990 11.45 3.01 -42.36
N HIS A 991 11.80 4.29 -42.19
CA HIS A 991 12.27 5.16 -43.27
C HIS A 991 13.74 4.92 -43.66
N THR A 992 14.44 4.10 -42.88
CA THR A 992 15.82 3.66 -43.15
C THR A 992 15.94 2.15 -43.11
N THR A 993 17.05 1.64 -43.63
CA THR A 993 17.45 0.24 -43.47
C THR A 993 18.85 0.20 -42.82
N PRO A 994 18.99 -0.37 -41.60
CA PRO A 994 17.93 -0.91 -40.75
C PRO A 994 16.94 0.17 -40.24
N PRO A 995 15.76 -0.21 -39.74
CA PRO A 995 14.84 0.70 -39.07
C PRO A 995 15.52 1.41 -37.90
N ARG A 996 15.20 2.70 -37.70
CA ARG A 996 15.68 3.51 -36.58
C ARG A 996 14.71 3.39 -35.41
N ASP A 997 15.22 3.23 -34.20
CA ASP A 997 14.40 3.18 -32.99
C ASP A 997 14.15 4.59 -32.46
N GLY A 998 12.88 4.99 -32.37
CA GLY A 998 12.47 6.35 -31.98
C GLY A 998 12.89 6.73 -30.56
N VAL A 999 13.22 5.76 -29.70
CA VAL A 999 13.76 6.01 -28.35
C VAL A 999 15.06 6.80 -28.38
N PHE A 1000 15.91 6.59 -29.38
CA PHE A 1000 17.21 7.27 -29.47
C PHE A 1000 17.10 8.69 -30.04
N GLU A 1001 15.93 9.09 -30.56
CA GLU A 1001 15.65 10.49 -30.86
C GLU A 1001 14.92 11.13 -29.66
N SER A 1002 15.69 11.71 -28.74
CA SER A 1002 15.20 12.24 -27.46
C SER A 1002 14.12 13.30 -27.63
N GLY A 1003 14.13 14.06 -28.74
CA GLY A 1003 13.05 14.99 -29.09
C GLY A 1003 11.68 14.33 -29.18
N ILE A 1004 11.58 13.08 -29.64
CA ILE A 1004 10.30 12.34 -29.67
C ILE A 1004 9.87 11.95 -28.25
N VAL A 1005 10.80 11.44 -27.44
CA VAL A 1005 10.50 11.10 -26.03
C VAL A 1005 10.03 12.32 -25.24
N ILE A 1006 10.69 13.47 -25.44
CA ILE A 1006 10.35 14.74 -24.79
C ILE A 1006 8.99 15.25 -25.29
N HIS A 1007 8.72 15.17 -26.60
CA HIS A 1007 7.42 15.50 -27.18
C HIS A 1007 6.30 14.72 -26.52
N GLU A 1008 6.43 13.40 -26.47
CA GLU A 1008 5.42 12.52 -25.87
C GLU A 1008 5.22 12.80 -24.38
N TYR A 1009 6.30 12.95 -23.61
CA TYR A 1009 6.17 13.27 -22.18
C TYR A 1009 5.49 14.63 -21.95
N THR A 1010 5.66 15.57 -22.88
CA THR A 1010 5.04 16.90 -22.81
C THR A 1010 3.53 16.87 -23.06
N HIS A 1011 2.99 15.87 -23.75
CA HIS A 1011 1.55 15.59 -23.73
C HIS A 1011 1.07 15.27 -22.31
N GLY A 1012 1.88 14.55 -21.54
CA GLY A 1012 1.67 14.34 -20.10
C GLY A 1012 1.61 15.65 -19.32
N LEU A 1013 2.64 16.47 -19.44
CA LEU A 1013 2.75 17.79 -18.79
C LEU A 1013 1.56 18.69 -19.10
N SER A 1014 1.30 18.94 -20.38
CA SER A 1014 0.30 19.90 -20.84
C SER A 1014 -1.12 19.45 -20.46
N MET A 1015 -1.45 18.16 -20.58
CA MET A 1015 -2.76 17.64 -20.17
C MET A 1015 -2.96 17.58 -18.66
N ARG A 1016 -1.91 17.47 -17.84
CA ARG A 1016 -2.01 17.52 -16.37
C ARG A 1016 -2.16 18.95 -15.84
N LEU A 1017 -1.47 19.90 -16.45
CA LEU A 1017 -1.55 21.31 -16.03
C LEU A 1017 -2.83 21.99 -16.51
N THR A 1018 -3.21 21.78 -17.77
CA THR A 1018 -4.35 22.51 -18.38
C THR A 1018 -5.68 22.11 -17.73
N GLY A 1019 -6.33 23.06 -17.07
CA GLY A 1019 -7.58 22.83 -16.32
C GLY A 1019 -7.41 22.02 -15.03
N GLY A 1020 -6.16 21.82 -14.60
CA GLY A 1020 -5.76 21.21 -13.35
C GLY A 1020 -5.59 19.68 -13.38
N PRO A 1021 -4.85 19.10 -12.42
CA PRO A 1021 -4.41 17.70 -12.42
C PRO A 1021 -5.52 16.65 -12.55
N ASP A 1022 -6.72 16.98 -12.08
CA ASP A 1022 -7.87 16.08 -12.06
C ASP A 1022 -8.64 16.01 -13.39
N ASN A 1023 -8.30 16.85 -14.38
CA ASN A 1023 -9.08 17.00 -15.61
C ASN A 1023 -8.23 16.94 -16.90
N SER A 1024 -7.95 15.72 -17.38
CA SER A 1024 -7.20 15.51 -18.63
C SER A 1024 -8.01 15.66 -19.93
N ARG A 1025 -9.17 16.36 -19.91
CA ARG A 1025 -10.02 16.56 -21.10
C ARG A 1025 -9.89 17.95 -21.72
N CYS A 1026 -8.98 18.78 -21.20
CA CYS A 1026 -8.92 20.20 -21.52
C CYS A 1026 -8.27 20.52 -22.87
N LEU A 1027 -7.54 19.56 -23.46
CA LEU A 1027 -6.85 19.71 -24.74
C LEU A 1027 -7.45 18.83 -25.85
N SER A 1028 -8.75 18.53 -25.78
CA SER A 1028 -9.39 17.59 -26.71
C SER A 1028 -10.06 18.23 -27.94
N ALA A 1029 -10.29 19.55 -27.93
CA ALA A 1029 -10.82 20.26 -29.11
C ALA A 1029 -9.68 20.56 -30.10
N PHE A 1030 -9.99 20.69 -31.40
CA PHE A 1030 -8.99 20.82 -32.47
C PHE A 1030 -7.87 21.83 -32.16
N GLU A 1031 -8.19 23.10 -31.89
CA GLU A 1031 -7.19 24.13 -31.62
C GLU A 1031 -6.41 23.85 -30.32
N SER A 1032 -7.08 23.39 -29.27
CA SER A 1032 -6.42 23.03 -28.01
C SER A 1032 -5.52 21.79 -28.13
N ALA A 1033 -5.92 20.80 -28.94
CA ALA A 1033 -5.13 19.62 -29.24
C ALA A 1033 -3.91 20.00 -30.09
N SER A 1034 -4.08 20.92 -31.04
CA SER A 1034 -2.97 21.52 -31.78
C SER A 1034 -1.98 22.24 -30.87
N MET A 1035 -2.44 23.00 -29.87
CA MET A 1035 -1.52 23.57 -28.89
C MET A 1035 -0.77 22.48 -28.10
N GLY A 1036 -1.44 21.37 -27.76
CA GLY A 1036 -0.82 20.15 -27.21
C GLY A 1036 0.38 19.68 -28.02
N GLU A 1037 0.18 19.43 -29.32
CA GLU A 1037 1.27 19.04 -30.24
C GLU A 1037 2.36 20.12 -30.34
N GLY A 1038 1.98 21.40 -30.36
CA GLY A 1038 2.93 22.50 -30.45
C GLY A 1038 3.79 22.67 -29.20
N TRP A 1039 3.25 22.43 -28.01
CA TRP A 1039 4.03 22.45 -26.78
C TRP A 1039 5.05 21.30 -26.72
N GLY A 1040 4.69 20.11 -27.20
CA GLY A 1040 5.62 18.99 -27.30
C GLY A 1040 6.83 19.31 -28.18
N ASP A 1041 6.58 19.80 -29.39
CA ASP A 1041 7.62 20.21 -30.33
C ASP A 1041 8.47 21.37 -29.78
N PHE A 1042 7.83 22.34 -29.13
CA PHE A 1042 8.52 23.47 -28.50
C PHE A 1042 9.47 23.02 -27.39
N MET A 1043 9.01 22.18 -26.46
CA MET A 1043 9.86 21.73 -25.34
C MET A 1043 11.03 20.87 -25.84
N ALA A 1044 10.77 19.98 -26.80
CA ALA A 1044 11.80 19.19 -27.46
C ALA A 1044 12.85 20.09 -28.14
N THR A 1045 12.39 21.14 -28.84
CA THR A 1045 13.27 22.11 -29.52
C THR A 1045 14.06 22.94 -28.51
N ALA A 1046 13.41 23.51 -27.49
CA ALA A 1046 14.05 24.34 -26.48
C ALA A 1046 15.16 23.60 -25.72
N ILE A 1047 14.95 22.32 -25.39
CA ILE A 1047 15.91 21.50 -24.65
C ILE A 1047 17.15 21.16 -25.49
N ARG A 1048 17.00 20.95 -26.80
CA ARG A 1048 18.10 20.54 -27.69
C ARG A 1048 18.90 21.69 -28.30
N LEU A 1049 18.63 22.94 -27.90
CA LEU A 1049 19.46 24.08 -28.30
C LEU A 1049 20.93 23.82 -27.94
N LYS A 1050 21.81 24.08 -28.90
CA LYS A 1050 23.25 23.90 -28.79
C LYS A 1050 23.93 25.20 -28.39
N PRO A 1051 25.16 25.14 -27.84
CA PRO A 1051 25.89 26.34 -27.45
C PRO A 1051 26.01 27.40 -28.55
N ASN A 1052 26.27 26.97 -29.78
CA ASN A 1052 26.48 27.87 -30.92
C ASN A 1052 25.20 28.25 -31.68
N ASP A 1053 24.02 27.85 -31.20
CA ASP A 1053 22.77 28.23 -31.86
C ASP A 1053 22.51 29.72 -31.71
N THR A 1054 21.97 30.30 -32.78
CA THR A 1054 21.55 31.68 -32.85
C THR A 1054 20.10 31.77 -33.32
N ARG A 1055 19.52 32.97 -33.28
CA ARG A 1055 18.17 33.23 -33.79
C ARG A 1055 17.91 32.68 -35.20
N THR A 1056 18.94 32.64 -36.05
CA THR A 1056 18.82 32.15 -37.43
C THR A 1056 18.96 30.63 -37.56
N THR A 1057 19.20 29.90 -36.46
CA THR A 1057 19.21 28.44 -36.47
C THR A 1057 17.79 27.92 -36.67
N ASP A 1058 17.64 26.98 -37.59
CA ASP A 1058 16.37 26.30 -37.87
C ASP A 1058 16.37 24.90 -37.28
N TYR A 1059 15.21 24.44 -36.79
CA TYR A 1059 15.03 23.12 -36.19
C TYR A 1059 13.92 22.31 -36.85
N GLY A 1060 14.21 21.03 -37.13
CA GLY A 1060 13.22 20.05 -37.58
C GLY A 1060 12.97 18.97 -36.52
N MET A 1061 11.75 18.45 -36.48
CA MET A 1061 11.36 17.32 -35.62
C MET A 1061 11.47 15.99 -36.37
N GLY A 1062 12.01 14.96 -35.73
CA GLY A 1062 12.09 13.61 -36.30
C GLY A 1062 13.07 13.47 -37.47
N MET A 1063 14.03 14.39 -37.65
CA MET A 1063 14.90 14.41 -38.83
C MET A 1063 15.71 13.12 -38.97
N TRP A 1064 16.20 12.59 -37.85
CA TRP A 1064 17.00 11.38 -37.84
C TRP A 1064 16.11 10.16 -38.10
N VAL A 1065 15.05 9.91 -37.34
CA VAL A 1065 14.20 8.73 -37.59
C VAL A 1065 13.54 8.71 -38.96
N TYR A 1066 13.20 9.89 -39.51
CA TYR A 1066 12.55 10.02 -40.82
C TYR A 1066 13.55 10.11 -41.98
N ASN A 1067 14.84 10.23 -41.68
CA ASN A 1067 15.92 10.38 -42.65
C ASN A 1067 15.66 11.50 -43.67
N ASN A 1068 15.19 12.64 -43.17
CA ASN A 1068 14.80 13.79 -43.96
C ASN A 1068 15.21 15.06 -43.21
N GLU A 1069 15.99 15.92 -43.86
CA GLU A 1069 16.45 17.20 -43.28
C GLU A 1069 15.30 18.17 -42.98
N LYS A 1070 14.12 17.97 -43.57
CA LYS A 1070 12.92 18.74 -43.21
C LYS A 1070 12.18 18.20 -41.98
N GLY A 1071 12.51 16.99 -41.54
CA GLY A 1071 11.78 16.30 -40.49
C GLY A 1071 10.35 15.92 -40.91
N ILE A 1072 9.46 15.83 -39.92
CA ILE A 1072 8.07 15.36 -40.08
C ILE A 1072 7.03 16.48 -40.19
N ARG A 1073 7.40 17.73 -39.90
CA ARG A 1073 6.49 18.89 -39.92
C ARG A 1073 6.50 19.59 -41.27
N GLN A 1074 5.50 20.44 -41.51
CA GLN A 1074 5.33 21.13 -42.80
C GLN A 1074 6.50 22.09 -43.12
N TYR A 1075 7.04 22.72 -42.09
CA TYR A 1075 8.17 23.64 -42.16
C TYR A 1075 9.12 23.40 -40.99
N LEU A 1076 10.38 23.82 -41.13
CA LEU A 1076 11.30 23.91 -40.01
C LEU A 1076 10.83 25.01 -39.05
N TYR A 1077 11.08 24.85 -37.76
CA TYR A 1077 10.96 25.93 -36.79
C TYR A 1077 12.06 26.94 -37.06
N SER A 1078 11.64 28.16 -37.41
CA SER A 1078 12.51 29.23 -37.89
C SER A 1078 11.92 30.57 -37.48
N THR A 1079 12.78 31.56 -37.22
CA THR A 1079 12.33 32.96 -37.05
C THR A 1079 12.26 33.70 -38.40
N SER A 1080 12.45 33.01 -39.52
CA SER A 1080 12.32 33.55 -40.87
C SER A 1080 10.96 33.20 -41.45
N MET A 1081 10.18 34.23 -41.80
CA MET A 1081 8.91 34.08 -42.50
C MET A 1081 9.07 33.52 -43.93
N GLU A 1082 10.29 33.52 -44.49
CA GLU A 1082 10.59 32.85 -45.76
C GLU A 1082 10.73 31.34 -45.59
N THR A 1083 11.38 30.90 -44.50
CA THR A 1083 11.55 29.47 -44.18
C THR A 1083 10.26 28.87 -43.63
N ASN A 1084 9.56 29.61 -42.76
CA ASN A 1084 8.31 29.18 -42.14
C ASN A 1084 7.28 30.31 -42.20
N PRO A 1085 6.36 30.30 -43.19
CA PRO A 1085 5.38 31.37 -43.39
C PRO A 1085 4.13 31.24 -42.52
N LEU A 1086 4.10 30.30 -41.56
CA LEU A 1086 2.91 30.02 -40.76
C LEU A 1086 2.57 31.19 -39.84
N ASN A 1087 1.27 31.48 -39.73
CA ASN A 1087 0.73 32.46 -38.80
C ASN A 1087 -0.61 31.95 -38.26
N TYR A 1088 -1.24 32.67 -37.33
CA TYR A 1088 -2.48 32.22 -36.71
C TYR A 1088 -3.61 31.93 -37.72
N THR A 1089 -3.73 32.73 -38.80
CA THR A 1089 -4.77 32.49 -39.82
C THR A 1089 -4.54 31.25 -40.66
N SER A 1090 -3.33 30.67 -40.64
CA SER A 1090 -3.04 29.37 -41.26
C SER A 1090 -3.89 28.24 -40.67
N LEU A 1091 -4.27 28.33 -39.38
CA LEU A 1091 -5.13 27.35 -38.71
C LEU A 1091 -6.49 27.18 -39.38
N ASN A 1092 -7.03 28.24 -40.01
CA ASN A 1092 -8.34 28.21 -40.69
C ASN A 1092 -8.41 27.19 -41.83
N ARG A 1093 -7.26 26.68 -42.31
CA ARG A 1093 -7.16 25.73 -43.43
C ARG A 1093 -6.62 24.37 -42.99
N MET A 1094 -6.59 24.10 -41.68
CA MET A 1094 -6.04 22.89 -41.09
C MET A 1094 -7.13 22.09 -40.39
N TRP A 1095 -6.99 20.77 -40.42
CA TRP A 1095 -7.96 19.83 -39.81
C TRP A 1095 -7.27 18.71 -39.01
N GLU A 1096 -5.94 18.77 -38.91
CA GLU A 1096 -5.08 17.75 -38.31
C GLU A 1096 -4.23 18.42 -37.21
N ALA A 1097 -4.19 17.80 -36.02
CA ALA A 1097 -3.69 18.46 -34.82
C ALA A 1097 -2.21 18.83 -34.94
N HIS A 1098 -1.37 17.96 -35.53
CA HIS A 1098 0.06 18.22 -35.70
C HIS A 1098 0.34 19.38 -36.66
N ALA A 1099 -0.42 19.49 -37.75
CA ALA A 1099 -0.34 20.65 -38.65
C ALA A 1099 -0.62 21.96 -37.91
N GLY A 1100 -1.68 21.98 -37.08
CA GLY A 1100 -1.97 23.15 -36.24
C GLY A 1100 -0.94 23.38 -35.14
N GLY A 1101 -0.38 22.33 -34.55
CA GLY A 1101 0.68 22.42 -33.56
C GLY A 1101 1.97 23.00 -34.10
N THR A 1102 2.27 22.76 -35.39
CA THR A 1102 3.40 23.41 -36.07
C THR A 1102 3.24 24.93 -36.07
N VAL A 1103 2.02 25.46 -36.22
CA VAL A 1103 1.75 26.91 -36.11
C VAL A 1103 2.05 27.41 -34.70
N TRP A 1104 1.57 26.70 -33.68
CA TRP A 1104 1.75 27.08 -32.27
C TRP A 1104 3.21 27.03 -31.82
N ALA A 1105 3.92 25.95 -32.13
CA ALA A 1105 5.35 25.80 -31.86
C ALA A 1105 6.18 26.88 -32.58
N SER A 1106 5.81 27.27 -33.81
CA SER A 1106 6.48 28.37 -34.53
C SER A 1106 6.34 29.71 -33.79
N MET A 1107 5.15 29.99 -33.23
CA MET A 1107 4.95 31.19 -32.38
C MET A 1107 5.80 31.14 -31.12
N LEU A 1108 5.86 29.98 -30.44
CA LEU A 1108 6.69 29.82 -29.24
C LEU A 1108 8.19 29.87 -29.54
N TYR A 1109 8.62 29.44 -30.74
CA TYR A 1109 9.99 29.56 -31.20
C TYR A 1109 10.45 31.03 -31.33
N GLU A 1110 9.56 31.91 -31.77
CA GLU A 1110 9.80 33.36 -31.76
C GLU A 1110 9.89 33.91 -30.32
N VAL A 1111 9.02 33.45 -29.41
CA VAL A 1111 9.08 33.84 -27.99
C VAL A 1111 10.40 33.41 -27.36
N LEU A 1112 10.85 32.18 -27.64
CA LEU A 1112 12.12 31.64 -27.16
C LEU A 1112 13.29 32.53 -27.57
N TRP A 1113 13.43 32.83 -28.86
CA TRP A 1113 14.55 33.66 -29.33
C TRP A 1113 14.46 35.09 -28.85
N ASN A 1114 13.26 35.67 -28.72
CA ASN A 1114 13.09 36.99 -28.12
C ASN A 1114 13.56 37.04 -26.66
N LEU A 1115 13.29 35.99 -25.89
CA LEU A 1115 13.76 35.88 -24.51
C LEU A 1115 15.26 35.61 -24.44
N ILE A 1116 15.79 34.75 -25.31
CA ILE A 1116 17.24 34.47 -25.39
C ILE A 1116 18.03 35.72 -25.76
N ASP A 1117 17.60 36.49 -26.76
CA ASP A 1117 18.29 37.73 -27.15
C ASP A 1117 18.35 38.75 -26.00
N LYS A 1118 17.33 38.74 -25.14
CA LYS A 1118 17.22 39.68 -24.02
C LYS A 1118 17.94 39.21 -22.76
N HIS A 1119 17.87 37.91 -22.44
CA HIS A 1119 18.30 37.36 -21.16
C HIS A 1119 19.49 36.40 -21.29
N GLY A 1120 20.01 36.20 -22.50
CA GLY A 1120 21.03 35.20 -22.80
C GLY A 1120 20.45 33.78 -22.84
N LYS A 1121 21.33 32.80 -23.06
CA LYS A 1121 21.01 31.37 -23.07
C LYS A 1121 21.98 30.65 -22.16
N ASP A 1122 21.46 29.87 -21.22
CA ASP A 1122 22.26 28.94 -20.42
C ASP A 1122 22.30 27.58 -21.12
N ASP A 1123 23.49 27.08 -21.42
CA ASP A 1123 23.69 25.77 -22.06
C ASP A 1123 23.77 24.62 -21.04
N GLY A 1124 23.76 24.94 -19.75
CA GLY A 1124 23.68 23.98 -18.67
C GLY A 1124 22.41 23.12 -18.75
N PRO A 1125 22.43 21.89 -18.19
CA PRO A 1125 21.31 20.96 -18.27
C PRO A 1125 20.13 21.33 -17.36
N ARG A 1126 20.29 22.34 -16.49
CA ARG A 1126 19.29 22.82 -15.53
C ARG A 1126 19.31 24.35 -15.44
N PRO A 1127 18.18 24.99 -15.14
CA PRO A 1127 18.12 26.44 -14.94
C PRO A 1127 18.83 26.87 -13.66
N THR A 1128 19.40 28.07 -13.72
CA THR A 1128 19.74 28.83 -12.52
C THR A 1128 18.67 29.89 -12.26
N PHE A 1129 18.23 30.03 -11.01
CA PHE A 1129 17.18 30.96 -10.62
C PHE A 1129 17.74 32.20 -9.93
N ASP A 1130 17.07 33.33 -10.10
CA ASP A 1130 17.25 34.51 -9.25
C ASP A 1130 16.61 34.31 -7.86
N GLU A 1131 16.80 35.27 -6.96
CA GLU A 1131 16.27 35.23 -5.58
C GLU A 1131 14.74 35.12 -5.51
N ARG A 1132 14.02 35.39 -6.61
CA ARG A 1132 12.57 35.33 -6.70
C ARG A 1132 12.08 34.03 -7.34
N GLY A 1133 12.98 33.11 -7.69
CA GLY A 1133 12.64 31.85 -8.35
C GLY A 1133 12.38 31.98 -9.85
N VAL A 1134 12.91 33.03 -10.50
CA VAL A 1134 12.80 33.24 -11.96
C VAL A 1134 14.07 32.75 -12.65
N PRO A 1135 14.00 31.94 -13.72
CA PRO A 1135 15.19 31.56 -14.49
C PRO A 1135 15.96 32.79 -14.99
N LYS A 1136 17.29 32.76 -14.86
CA LYS A 1136 18.14 33.90 -15.22
C LYS A 1136 18.32 34.09 -16.72
N ASP A 1137 18.23 33.01 -17.49
CA ASP A 1137 18.41 33.01 -18.94
C ASP A 1137 17.08 32.88 -19.70
N GLY A 1138 17.10 33.27 -20.97
CA GLY A 1138 15.92 33.30 -21.83
C GLY A 1138 15.38 31.92 -22.23
N LYS A 1139 16.24 30.90 -22.33
CA LYS A 1139 15.82 29.53 -22.73
C LYS A 1139 14.92 28.93 -21.66
N TYR A 1140 15.42 28.86 -20.42
CA TYR A 1140 14.61 28.31 -19.33
C TYR A 1140 13.49 29.24 -18.88
N LEU A 1141 13.64 30.56 -19.03
CA LEU A 1141 12.54 31.50 -18.81
C LEU A 1141 11.39 31.26 -19.77
N ALA A 1142 11.66 31.01 -21.05
CA ALA A 1142 10.63 30.66 -22.04
C ALA A 1142 9.89 29.37 -21.64
N MET A 1143 10.64 28.32 -21.28
CA MET A 1143 10.06 27.05 -20.81
C MET A 1143 9.21 27.25 -19.54
N LYS A 1144 9.69 28.04 -18.58
CA LYS A 1144 8.97 28.34 -17.34
C LYS A 1144 7.67 29.08 -17.61
N ILE A 1145 7.70 30.10 -18.46
CA ILE A 1145 6.49 30.85 -18.86
C ILE A 1145 5.48 29.91 -19.52
N VAL A 1146 5.94 29.03 -20.41
CA VAL A 1146 5.06 28.06 -21.08
C VAL A 1146 4.41 27.10 -20.07
N ILE A 1147 5.18 26.55 -19.12
CA ILE A 1147 4.66 25.69 -18.05
C ILE A 1147 3.64 26.42 -17.18
N ASP A 1148 3.98 27.63 -16.73
CA ASP A 1148 3.08 28.42 -15.88
C ASP A 1148 1.81 28.81 -16.64
N ALA A 1149 1.91 29.12 -17.93
CA ALA A 1149 0.78 29.46 -18.78
C ALA A 1149 -0.19 28.29 -18.98
N MET A 1150 0.28 27.03 -18.96
CA MET A 1150 -0.62 25.86 -19.00
C MET A 1150 -1.47 25.75 -17.72
N ALA A 1151 -0.97 26.23 -16.59
CA ALA A 1151 -1.64 26.14 -15.29
C ALA A 1151 -2.59 27.32 -14.99
N LEU A 1152 -2.56 28.37 -15.82
CA LEU A 1152 -3.41 29.56 -15.75
C LEU A 1152 -4.64 29.41 -16.65
#